data_AF-A0A6A5P026-F1
#
_entry.id   AF-A0A6A5P026-F1
#
_cell.length_a   1.000
_cell.length_b   1.000
_cell.length_c   1.000
_cell.angle_alpha   90.00
_cell.angle_beta   90.00
_cell.angle_gamma   90.00
#
_symmetry.space_group_name_H-M   'P 1'
#
loop_
_entity.id
_entity.type
_entity.pdbx_description
1 polymer ?
#
loop_
_entity_poly.entity_id
_entity_poly.type
_entity_poly.pdbx_seq_one_letter_code
_entity_poly.pdbx_strand_id
1 'polypeptide(L)'
;MKFFCLLVLSLSFFSVMGQLPSQDILALLEFKKGIRNDPTGYVLSSWNEESIDFDGCPSSWNGVLCNGGNVAGVVLDNLGLSADADLSVFSNLTKLVKLSMSNNSISGKLPDNIGDFKSLQFLDISNNLFSSSLPSGIGNLGSLQNLSLAGNNFSGLIPDTISKLASIQSLDLSRNSFSGALQASLTKLKSLVSLNLCNNCFTGKIPKGFQLMPSLEKLDLHGNMLDGHLDAEFLLLASVSYVDFSDNRLVSSDSQRQKFLPRISESIKHLNLSHNLLTGTLVSGAEQPIFENLKVLDLSYNNLDGELPGFDFVYDLQVLKLSNNRFSGFIPDGLLKGDSLVLTELDFSANNLSGPLSIITSTTLHFLNLSLNGFTGELPLLTGSCTVLDLSNNNFEGNLTRMVKWGNIEYLDLSVNHLTGSIPEATPQFLRLNYLNLSHNSLSNFLPRALTQYPKLRVLDISSNQLDGLLLPDLFAMPTLQELHLENNMISGSVNLSSSTGHSDLRILDLSYNQFAGYFPDKFGSLHGMKILNIAGNNFSGSLPTAISDMISLESLDISENLFTGPLPNNMPEGLNNFNASQNDLSGVVPEDLRKFPTTSFFPGNAKLHFPNVPPGKTDSPPESSKKKHMNTMVKVIIIVSCVVALFILTLLAIFIHYIRISRSSPEYDTHKDIHVRAQPIISGPVPVRTSERGGALVVSAEELMTSRKGSPVEAISPDEKMVAVTGFSPSKASHFSWSPESGDSFTAENLARLDTRSPDRLIGELHFLDDIIALTPEELSRAPAEVLGRSSHGTSYKATLDNGLLLRVKWLREGVAKQRKEFVKEIKKFANIRHPNVVGLRGYYWGPTQHEKLILSDYISLGSLASFLYDRPGRNGPPLTWAQRLKIAVDVARGLNYLHFDRAVPHGNLKATNVLLDTADMNARVADYCLHRLMTQAGTTEQILDAGVLGYRSPELAASKKPMPSFKSDVYAFGVIVLELLTGRCAGDVIFGDEGGVDLTDWIRLRVAEGRCSECFDATLMPEVSNNVIEKGMKEVLGIAIRCIRSVSERPGIKTIYEDLSSI
;
A
#
# COMPACT_ATOMS: atom_id res chain seq x y z
N MET A 1 -21.28 -77.04 -31.57
CA MET A 1 -21.29 -75.63 -32.04
C MET A 1 -22.46 -74.81 -31.50
N LYS A 2 -23.74 -75.05 -31.87
CA LYS A 2 -24.87 -74.15 -31.51
C LYS A 2 -25.00 -73.78 -30.02
N PHE A 3 -24.68 -74.68 -29.09
CA PHE A 3 -24.72 -74.38 -27.64
C PHE A 3 -23.65 -73.38 -27.18
N PHE A 4 -22.50 -73.33 -27.85
CA PHE A 4 -21.38 -72.46 -27.47
C PHE A 4 -21.66 -70.99 -27.82
N CYS A 5 -22.29 -70.74 -28.99
CA CYS A 5 -22.72 -69.40 -29.38
C CYS A 5 -23.77 -68.81 -28.41
N LEU A 6 -24.67 -69.64 -27.86
CA LEU A 6 -25.64 -69.19 -26.85
C LEU A 6 -24.98 -68.82 -25.52
N LEU A 7 -23.98 -69.58 -25.07
CA LEU A 7 -23.23 -69.24 -23.86
C LEU A 7 -22.43 -67.93 -24.03
N VAL A 8 -21.76 -67.77 -25.18
CA VAL A 8 -21.02 -66.54 -25.52
C VAL A 8 -21.97 -65.34 -25.61
N LEU A 9 -23.16 -65.49 -26.23
CA LEU A 9 -24.18 -64.43 -26.26
C LEU A 9 -24.71 -64.08 -24.86
N SER A 10 -24.88 -65.06 -23.97
CA SER A 10 -25.27 -64.76 -22.58
C SER A 10 -24.17 -64.02 -21.80
N LEU A 11 -22.89 -64.27 -22.11
CA LEU A 11 -21.75 -63.60 -21.47
C LEU A 11 -21.51 -62.19 -22.03
N SER A 12 -21.81 -61.94 -23.32
CA SER A 12 -21.70 -60.60 -23.92
C SER A 12 -22.87 -59.66 -23.61
N PHE A 13 -23.94 -60.14 -22.96
CA PHE A 13 -25.06 -59.29 -22.51
C PHE A 13 -24.93 -58.81 -21.05
N PHE A 14 -23.93 -59.28 -20.29
CA PHE A 14 -23.67 -58.81 -18.93
C PHE A 14 -22.61 -57.70 -18.81
N SER A 15 -21.94 -57.33 -19.91
CA SER A 15 -20.94 -56.25 -19.95
C SER A 15 -21.51 -54.88 -20.34
N VAL A 16 -22.84 -54.71 -20.35
CA VAL A 16 -23.53 -53.42 -20.56
C VAL A 16 -24.62 -53.20 -19.51
N MET A 17 -24.27 -53.41 -18.24
CA MET A 17 -24.72 -52.47 -17.22
C MET A 17 -23.82 -51.25 -17.34
N GLY A 18 -24.39 -50.07 -17.62
CA GLY A 18 -23.64 -48.83 -17.48
C GLY A 18 -23.15 -48.71 -16.03
N GLN A 19 -21.86 -48.44 -15.83
CA GLN A 19 -21.35 -48.16 -14.49
C GLN A 19 -22.08 -46.91 -13.98
N LEU A 20 -22.65 -47.02 -12.78
CA LEU A 20 -23.23 -45.88 -12.09
C LEU A 20 -22.15 -44.80 -11.92
N PRO A 21 -22.48 -43.50 -12.04
CA PRO A 21 -21.53 -42.42 -11.78
C PRO A 21 -20.87 -42.60 -10.41
N SER A 22 -19.59 -42.26 -10.30
CA SER A 22 -18.89 -42.40 -9.03
C SER A 22 -19.55 -41.56 -7.94
N GLN A 23 -19.40 -41.99 -6.69
CA GLN A 23 -19.95 -41.25 -5.55
C GLN A 23 -19.39 -39.82 -5.46
N ASP A 24 -18.18 -39.62 -5.97
CA ASP A 24 -17.54 -38.30 -6.12
C ASP A 24 -18.26 -37.43 -7.16
N ILE A 25 -18.54 -37.95 -8.36
CA ILE A 25 -19.29 -37.24 -9.40
C ILE A 25 -20.69 -36.85 -8.89
N LEU A 26 -21.36 -37.75 -8.17
CA LEU A 26 -22.68 -37.49 -7.58
C LEU A 26 -22.63 -36.36 -6.53
N ALA A 27 -21.59 -36.32 -5.69
CA ALA A 27 -21.40 -35.23 -4.72
C ALA A 27 -21.17 -33.86 -5.41
N LEU A 28 -20.38 -33.83 -6.49
CA LEU A 28 -20.16 -32.61 -7.28
C LEU A 28 -21.45 -32.15 -8.00
N LEU A 29 -22.23 -33.08 -8.56
CA LEU A 29 -23.53 -32.75 -9.19
C LEU A 29 -24.57 -32.30 -8.16
N GLU A 30 -24.55 -32.80 -6.93
CA GLU A 30 -25.44 -32.31 -5.87
C GLU A 30 -25.06 -30.89 -5.46
N PHE A 31 -23.77 -30.58 -5.28
CA PHE A 31 -23.30 -29.20 -5.06
C PHE A 31 -23.71 -28.26 -6.20
N LYS A 32 -23.62 -28.72 -7.46
CA LYS A 32 -24.01 -27.93 -8.64
C LYS A 32 -25.45 -27.42 -8.57
N LYS A 33 -26.39 -28.20 -8.00
CA LYS A 33 -27.80 -27.80 -7.85
C LYS A 33 -27.99 -26.60 -6.91
N GLY A 34 -27.05 -26.36 -6.00
CA GLY A 34 -27.06 -25.17 -5.13
C GLY A 34 -26.68 -23.88 -5.85
N ILE A 35 -26.03 -23.95 -7.03
CA ILE A 35 -25.57 -22.78 -7.78
C ILE A 35 -26.75 -22.09 -8.46
N ARG A 36 -27.05 -20.86 -8.01
CA ARG A 36 -28.16 -20.03 -8.49
C ARG A 36 -27.76 -19.09 -9.62
N ASN A 37 -26.50 -18.64 -9.62
CA ASN A 37 -25.92 -17.81 -10.67
C ASN A 37 -24.43 -18.13 -10.86
N ASP A 38 -24.03 -18.30 -12.12
CA ASP A 38 -22.63 -18.39 -12.56
C ASP A 38 -22.45 -17.41 -13.72
N PRO A 39 -21.93 -16.19 -13.46
CA PRO A 39 -21.82 -15.14 -14.48
C PRO A 39 -20.75 -15.45 -15.53
N THR A 40 -19.89 -16.44 -15.28
CA THR A 40 -18.81 -16.88 -16.17
C THR A 40 -19.16 -18.12 -16.98
N GLY A 41 -20.16 -18.89 -16.54
CA GLY A 41 -20.46 -20.24 -17.01
C GLY A 41 -19.41 -21.29 -16.64
N TYR A 42 -18.35 -20.93 -15.88
CA TYR A 42 -17.18 -21.77 -15.60
C TYR A 42 -17.55 -23.12 -14.97
N VAL A 43 -18.52 -23.14 -14.05
CA VAL A 43 -19.01 -24.36 -13.40
C VAL A 43 -20.23 -24.91 -14.12
N LEU A 44 -21.21 -24.05 -14.44
CA LEU A 44 -22.50 -24.53 -14.94
C LEU A 44 -22.42 -25.18 -16.33
N SER A 45 -21.52 -24.75 -17.21
CA SER A 45 -21.28 -25.40 -18.52
C SER A 45 -20.42 -26.66 -18.42
N SER A 46 -19.40 -26.64 -17.56
CA SER A 46 -18.37 -27.70 -17.50
C SER A 46 -18.84 -28.96 -16.77
N TRP A 47 -19.50 -28.82 -15.62
CA TRP A 47 -19.88 -29.95 -14.76
C TRP A 47 -21.16 -30.63 -15.27
N ASN A 48 -21.08 -31.44 -16.33
CA ASN A 48 -22.24 -32.03 -16.99
C ASN A 48 -22.12 -33.56 -17.17
N GLU A 49 -23.26 -34.24 -17.32
CA GLU A 49 -23.31 -35.71 -17.38
C GLU A 49 -22.74 -36.29 -18.69
N GLU A 50 -22.52 -35.46 -19.71
CA GLU A 50 -21.93 -35.85 -21.00
C GLU A 50 -20.39 -35.77 -20.99
N SER A 51 -19.78 -35.07 -20.03
CA SER A 51 -18.32 -34.88 -19.87
C SER A 51 -17.69 -35.77 -18.80
N ILE A 52 -18.37 -36.85 -18.40
CA ILE A 52 -17.88 -37.79 -17.37
C ILE A 52 -16.74 -38.67 -17.92
N ASP A 53 -15.55 -38.51 -17.36
CA ASP A 53 -14.44 -39.45 -17.51
C ASP A 53 -14.79 -40.80 -16.85
N PHE A 54 -14.59 -41.92 -17.56
CA PHE A 54 -14.90 -43.26 -17.05
C PHE A 54 -13.99 -43.72 -15.88
N ASP A 55 -12.95 -42.95 -15.57
CA ASP A 55 -11.88 -43.30 -14.61
C ASP A 55 -12.20 -42.91 -13.15
N GLY A 56 -13.43 -42.48 -12.87
CA GLY A 56 -13.99 -42.33 -11.51
C GLY A 56 -13.92 -40.92 -10.90
N CYS A 57 -13.09 -40.02 -11.44
CA CYS A 57 -13.05 -38.61 -11.07
C CYS A 57 -13.11 -37.75 -12.34
N PRO A 58 -13.97 -36.72 -12.42
CA PRO A 58 -14.14 -35.95 -13.63
C PRO A 58 -13.02 -34.91 -13.76
N SER A 59 -11.91 -35.34 -14.34
CA SER A 59 -10.69 -34.54 -14.49
C SER A 59 -10.84 -33.39 -15.48
N SER A 60 -11.79 -33.52 -16.40
CA SER A 60 -12.22 -32.51 -17.37
C SER A 60 -13.03 -31.35 -16.76
N TRP A 61 -13.45 -31.44 -15.49
CA TRP A 61 -14.34 -30.46 -14.87
C TRP A 61 -13.57 -29.27 -14.29
N ASN A 62 -13.96 -28.07 -14.69
CA ASN A 62 -13.38 -26.80 -14.26
C ASN A 62 -13.34 -26.69 -12.72
N GLY A 63 -12.17 -26.44 -12.16
CA GLY A 63 -11.96 -26.34 -10.71
C GLY A 63 -11.87 -27.68 -9.95
N VAL A 64 -12.02 -28.83 -10.61
CA VAL A 64 -11.86 -30.16 -9.99
C VAL A 64 -10.41 -30.63 -10.12
N LEU A 65 -9.86 -31.21 -9.05
CA LEU A 65 -8.53 -31.81 -9.02
C LEU A 65 -8.66 -33.29 -8.63
N CYS A 66 -8.08 -34.19 -9.42
CA CYS A 66 -8.14 -35.64 -9.20
C CYS A 66 -6.81 -36.22 -8.69
N ASN A 67 -6.87 -37.25 -7.85
CA ASN A 67 -5.74 -38.09 -7.48
C ASN A 67 -6.18 -39.57 -7.46
N GLY A 68 -5.54 -40.40 -8.29
CA GLY A 68 -5.82 -41.84 -8.35
C GLY A 68 -7.30 -42.20 -8.58
N GLY A 69 -7.98 -41.52 -9.50
CA GLY A 69 -9.40 -41.76 -9.82
C GLY A 69 -10.41 -41.24 -8.80
N ASN A 70 -10.00 -40.44 -7.81
CA ASN A 70 -10.86 -39.83 -6.79
C ASN A 70 -10.65 -38.31 -6.76
N VAL A 71 -11.63 -37.53 -6.31
CA VAL A 71 -11.50 -36.07 -6.15
C VAL A 71 -10.60 -35.75 -4.97
N ALA A 72 -9.50 -35.07 -5.25
CA ALA A 72 -8.53 -34.56 -4.30
C ALA A 72 -8.68 -33.05 -4.03
N GLY A 73 -9.35 -32.31 -4.91
CA GLY A 73 -9.62 -30.89 -4.68
C GLY A 73 -10.80 -30.33 -5.45
N VAL A 74 -11.39 -29.28 -4.89
CA VAL A 74 -12.40 -28.42 -5.54
C VAL A 74 -11.99 -26.96 -5.29
N VAL A 75 -11.80 -26.19 -6.36
CA VAL A 75 -11.20 -24.85 -6.35
C VAL A 75 -12.03 -23.92 -7.26
N LEU A 76 -12.82 -23.04 -6.64
CA LEU A 76 -13.85 -22.21 -7.28
C LEU A 76 -13.73 -20.72 -6.89
N ASP A 77 -12.52 -20.26 -6.60
CA ASP A 77 -12.25 -18.92 -6.06
C ASP A 77 -12.45 -17.81 -7.10
N ASN A 78 -12.99 -16.65 -6.67
CA ASN A 78 -13.11 -15.40 -7.46
C ASN A 78 -14.03 -15.47 -8.70
N LEU A 79 -14.96 -16.42 -8.76
CA LEU A 79 -15.81 -16.66 -9.95
C LEU A 79 -17.09 -15.80 -9.99
N GLY A 80 -17.41 -15.05 -8.93
CA GLY A 80 -18.65 -14.29 -8.82
C GLY A 80 -19.91 -15.19 -8.70
N LEU A 81 -19.72 -16.45 -8.27
CA LEU A 81 -20.80 -17.41 -8.08
C LEU A 81 -21.77 -16.92 -7.00
N SER A 82 -23.07 -17.09 -7.24
CA SER A 82 -24.06 -17.07 -6.15
C SER A 82 -24.68 -18.45 -6.03
N ALA A 83 -24.62 -19.02 -4.83
CA ALA A 83 -25.10 -20.36 -4.55
C ALA A 83 -25.67 -20.44 -3.13
N ASP A 84 -26.50 -21.44 -2.90
CA ASP A 84 -26.96 -21.85 -1.58
C ASP A 84 -26.41 -23.25 -1.32
N ALA A 85 -25.25 -23.30 -0.69
CA ALA A 85 -24.36 -24.45 -0.67
C ALA A 85 -24.60 -25.33 0.56
N ASP A 86 -25.13 -26.53 0.34
CA ASP A 86 -24.94 -27.64 1.26
C ASP A 86 -23.53 -28.23 1.08
N LEU A 87 -22.62 -27.89 1.99
CA LEU A 87 -21.26 -28.44 1.98
C LEU A 87 -21.21 -29.91 2.43
N SER A 88 -22.27 -30.47 3.03
CA SER A 88 -22.26 -31.86 3.52
C SER A 88 -22.06 -32.89 2.40
N VAL A 89 -22.45 -32.57 1.17
CA VAL A 89 -22.26 -33.43 -0.01
C VAL A 89 -20.80 -33.82 -0.20
N PHE A 90 -19.86 -32.91 0.11
CA PHE A 90 -18.42 -33.12 0.00
C PHE A 90 -17.86 -34.10 1.04
N SER A 91 -18.60 -34.46 2.10
CA SER A 91 -18.13 -35.47 3.07
C SER A 91 -17.97 -36.86 2.47
N ASN A 92 -18.58 -37.10 1.30
CA ASN A 92 -18.41 -38.32 0.52
C ASN A 92 -17.05 -38.40 -0.19
N LEU A 93 -16.38 -37.27 -0.42
CA LEU A 93 -15.11 -37.20 -1.15
C LEU A 93 -13.95 -37.68 -0.26
N THR A 94 -13.81 -38.99 -0.12
CA THR A 94 -12.88 -39.63 0.84
C THR A 94 -11.39 -39.33 0.63
N LYS A 95 -11.05 -38.64 -0.48
CA LYS A 95 -9.69 -38.21 -0.84
C LYS A 95 -9.52 -36.69 -0.92
N LEU A 96 -10.53 -35.90 -0.55
CA LEU A 96 -10.47 -34.44 -0.64
C LEU A 96 -9.41 -33.86 0.30
N VAL A 97 -8.40 -33.21 -0.29
CA VAL A 97 -7.28 -32.52 0.39
C VAL A 97 -7.50 -31.01 0.41
N LYS A 98 -8.06 -30.42 -0.65
CA LYS A 98 -8.27 -28.97 -0.79
C LYS A 98 -9.72 -28.62 -1.17
N LEU A 99 -10.37 -27.79 -0.37
CA LEU A 99 -11.66 -27.17 -0.70
C LEU A 99 -11.51 -25.64 -0.65
N SER A 100 -11.73 -24.98 -1.78
CA SER A 100 -11.52 -23.53 -1.96
C SER A 100 -12.67 -22.94 -2.78
N MET A 101 -13.33 -21.90 -2.29
CA MET A 101 -14.38 -21.15 -3.01
C MET A 101 -14.46 -19.68 -2.58
N SER A 102 -13.32 -19.11 -2.22
CA SER A 102 -13.19 -17.75 -1.68
C SER A 102 -13.64 -16.66 -2.66
N ASN A 103 -13.99 -15.47 -2.14
CA ASN A 103 -14.39 -14.30 -2.92
C ASN A 103 -15.57 -14.57 -3.87
N ASN A 104 -16.70 -15.06 -3.33
CA ASN A 104 -17.94 -15.31 -4.05
C ASN A 104 -19.16 -14.78 -3.26
N SER A 105 -20.39 -15.08 -3.72
CA SER A 105 -21.66 -14.78 -3.03
C SER A 105 -22.39 -16.06 -2.65
N ILE A 106 -21.66 -17.03 -2.09
CA ILE A 106 -22.19 -18.33 -1.66
C ILE A 106 -22.73 -18.21 -0.23
N SER A 107 -24.02 -18.49 -0.03
CA SER A 107 -24.63 -18.69 1.28
C SER A 107 -24.59 -20.15 1.69
N GLY A 108 -24.63 -20.42 2.99
CA GLY A 108 -24.68 -21.79 3.51
C GLY A 108 -24.27 -21.86 4.99
N LYS A 109 -23.89 -23.06 5.41
CA LYS A 109 -23.36 -23.36 6.76
C LYS A 109 -22.27 -24.44 6.67
N LEU A 110 -21.39 -24.49 7.66
CA LEU A 110 -20.55 -25.66 7.88
C LEU A 110 -21.42 -26.80 8.47
N PRO A 111 -21.34 -28.04 7.95
CA PRO A 111 -22.21 -29.13 8.37
C PRO A 111 -21.68 -29.81 9.65
N ASP A 112 -22.57 -30.39 10.45
CA ASP A 112 -22.17 -31.07 11.69
C ASP A 112 -21.21 -32.26 11.45
N ASN A 113 -21.32 -32.91 10.28
CA ASN A 113 -20.43 -33.99 9.85
C ASN A 113 -19.14 -33.52 9.15
N ILE A 114 -18.76 -32.24 9.25
CA ILE A 114 -17.48 -31.72 8.71
C ILE A 114 -16.27 -32.57 9.16
N GLY A 115 -16.35 -33.22 10.33
CA GLY A 115 -15.33 -34.12 10.84
C GLY A 115 -15.10 -35.42 10.03
N ASP A 116 -15.92 -35.72 9.03
CA ASP A 116 -15.72 -36.86 8.14
C ASP A 116 -14.75 -36.59 6.98
N PHE A 117 -14.39 -35.32 6.74
CA PHE A 117 -13.47 -34.87 5.69
C PHE A 117 -12.01 -35.16 6.09
N LYS A 118 -11.70 -36.42 6.38
CA LYS A 118 -10.50 -36.87 7.11
C LYS A 118 -9.16 -36.62 6.40
N SER A 119 -9.17 -36.37 5.09
CA SER A 119 -7.98 -36.02 4.30
C SER A 119 -7.80 -34.52 4.08
N LEU A 120 -8.74 -33.68 4.53
CA LEU A 120 -8.75 -32.25 4.22
C LEU A 120 -7.59 -31.53 4.95
N GLN A 121 -6.70 -30.92 4.17
CA GLN A 121 -5.56 -30.13 4.65
C GLN A 121 -5.82 -28.62 4.50
N PHE A 122 -6.57 -28.22 3.48
CA PHE A 122 -6.82 -26.82 3.16
C PHE A 122 -8.33 -26.58 2.98
N LEU A 123 -8.90 -25.67 3.77
CA LEU A 123 -10.27 -25.19 3.66
C LEU A 123 -10.30 -23.66 3.61
N ASP A 124 -10.69 -23.09 2.47
CA ASP A 124 -10.93 -21.64 2.32
C ASP A 124 -12.31 -21.37 1.71
N ILE A 125 -13.19 -20.78 2.52
CA ILE A 125 -14.51 -20.30 2.11
C ILE A 125 -14.68 -18.81 2.44
N SER A 126 -13.57 -18.07 2.48
CA SER A 126 -13.54 -16.65 2.87
C SER A 126 -14.29 -15.72 1.91
N ASN A 127 -14.67 -14.54 2.38
CA ASN A 127 -15.36 -13.48 1.65
C ASN A 127 -16.58 -14.02 0.88
N ASN A 128 -17.57 -14.48 1.66
CA ASN A 128 -18.78 -15.15 1.21
C ASN A 128 -19.94 -14.85 2.21
N LEU A 129 -21.06 -15.57 2.08
CA LEU A 129 -22.28 -15.40 2.89
C LEU A 129 -22.57 -16.62 3.78
N PHE A 130 -21.55 -17.42 4.15
CA PHE A 130 -21.71 -18.52 5.08
C PHE A 130 -22.04 -18.03 6.49
N SER A 131 -22.77 -18.84 7.25
CA SER A 131 -23.36 -18.42 8.54
C SER A 131 -23.47 -19.57 9.56
N SER A 132 -24.14 -19.30 10.69
CA SER A 132 -24.29 -20.19 11.86
C SER A 132 -23.04 -20.25 12.74
N SER A 133 -23.07 -21.05 13.80
CA SER A 133 -21.92 -21.35 14.65
C SER A 133 -21.02 -22.45 14.09
N LEU A 134 -19.74 -22.43 14.47
CA LEU A 134 -18.80 -23.50 14.18
C LEU A 134 -19.28 -24.84 14.77
N PRO A 135 -19.48 -25.91 13.96
CA PRO A 135 -19.88 -27.21 14.47
C PRO A 135 -18.73 -27.85 15.27
N SER A 136 -19.06 -28.53 16.38
CA SER A 136 -18.05 -29.15 17.25
C SER A 136 -17.24 -30.26 16.54
N GLY A 137 -17.77 -30.82 15.45
CA GLY A 137 -17.10 -31.76 14.55
C GLY A 137 -15.84 -31.19 13.86
N ILE A 138 -15.66 -29.87 13.81
CA ILE A 138 -14.47 -29.23 13.21
C ILE A 138 -13.16 -29.78 13.80
N GLY A 139 -13.14 -30.06 15.11
CA GLY A 139 -11.99 -30.63 15.81
C GLY A 139 -11.59 -32.06 15.42
N ASN A 140 -12.36 -32.73 14.56
CA ASN A 140 -12.01 -34.06 14.06
C ASN A 140 -11.22 -34.01 12.74
N LEU A 141 -11.02 -32.82 12.14
CA LEU A 141 -10.19 -32.58 10.95
C LEU A 141 -8.70 -32.68 11.28
N GLY A 142 -8.23 -33.87 11.66
CA GLY A 142 -6.88 -34.09 12.18
C GLY A 142 -5.73 -33.69 11.24
N SER A 143 -5.97 -33.71 9.92
CA SER A 143 -4.99 -33.34 8.89
C SER A 143 -5.03 -31.87 8.45
N LEU A 144 -5.94 -31.05 9.00
CA LEU A 144 -6.12 -29.67 8.54
C LEU A 144 -4.92 -28.80 8.92
N GLN A 145 -4.32 -28.15 7.94
CA GLN A 145 -3.17 -27.25 8.05
C GLN A 145 -3.59 -25.78 7.90
N ASN A 146 -4.56 -25.50 7.02
CA ASN A 146 -5.07 -24.16 6.74
C ASN A 146 -6.60 -24.13 6.84
N LEU A 147 -7.12 -23.23 7.67
CA LEU A 147 -8.55 -22.93 7.79
C LEU A 147 -8.77 -21.41 7.64
N SER A 148 -9.49 -21.01 6.60
CA SER A 148 -9.85 -19.63 6.30
C SER A 148 -11.38 -19.52 6.16
N LEU A 149 -12.01 -18.90 7.15
CA LEU A 149 -13.44 -18.57 7.19
C LEU A 149 -13.66 -17.05 7.14
N ALA A 150 -12.62 -16.27 6.87
CA ALA A 150 -12.59 -14.82 6.99
C ALA A 150 -13.72 -14.14 6.17
N GLY A 151 -14.25 -13.01 6.63
CA GLY A 151 -15.22 -12.23 5.83
C GLY A 151 -16.52 -12.97 5.54
N ASN A 152 -17.15 -13.53 6.57
CA ASN A 152 -18.41 -14.26 6.49
C ASN A 152 -19.37 -13.80 7.61
N ASN A 153 -20.51 -14.47 7.75
CA ASN A 153 -21.52 -14.22 8.78
C ASN A 153 -21.61 -15.35 9.83
N PHE A 154 -20.48 -16.01 10.13
CA PHE A 154 -20.41 -16.98 11.22
C PHE A 154 -20.53 -16.29 12.58
N SER A 155 -21.08 -16.97 13.58
CA SER A 155 -21.40 -16.36 14.88
C SER A 155 -21.33 -17.33 16.07
N GLY A 156 -21.46 -16.79 17.29
CA GLY A 156 -21.39 -17.59 18.52
C GLY A 156 -19.96 -17.94 18.92
N LEU A 157 -19.80 -18.99 19.74
CA LEU A 157 -18.50 -19.36 20.33
C LEU A 157 -17.62 -20.14 19.34
N ILE A 158 -16.30 -19.98 19.47
CA ILE A 158 -15.34 -21.01 19.02
C ILE A 158 -15.49 -22.23 19.95
N PRO A 159 -15.68 -23.46 19.43
CA PRO A 159 -15.86 -24.65 20.26
C PRO A 159 -14.52 -25.19 20.80
N ASP A 160 -14.49 -25.67 22.04
CA ASP A 160 -13.30 -26.27 22.69
C ASP A 160 -12.65 -27.41 21.89
N THR A 161 -13.43 -28.10 21.04
CA THR A 161 -12.92 -29.15 20.16
C THR A 161 -11.92 -28.65 19.14
N ILE A 162 -11.86 -27.34 18.85
CA ILE A 162 -10.84 -26.76 17.95
C ILE A 162 -9.41 -27.12 18.39
N SER A 163 -9.17 -27.30 19.69
CA SER A 163 -7.85 -27.68 20.23
C SER A 163 -7.35 -29.08 19.84
N LYS A 164 -8.14 -29.84 19.08
CA LYS A 164 -7.79 -31.16 18.54
C LYS A 164 -7.19 -31.09 17.13
N LEU A 165 -7.21 -29.93 16.47
CA LEU A 165 -6.61 -29.71 15.15
C LEU A 165 -5.07 -29.79 15.25
N ALA A 166 -4.52 -31.00 15.29
CA ALA A 166 -3.11 -31.22 15.60
C ALA A 166 -2.14 -30.68 14.52
N SER A 167 -2.57 -30.64 13.26
CA SER A 167 -1.77 -30.19 12.11
C SER A 167 -1.95 -28.72 11.75
N ILE A 168 -2.80 -27.95 12.44
CA ILE A 168 -3.16 -26.58 12.01
C ILE A 168 -1.96 -25.63 12.13
N GLN A 169 -1.66 -24.94 11.04
CA GLN A 169 -0.59 -23.94 10.91
C GLN A 169 -1.16 -22.53 10.73
N SER A 170 -2.26 -22.38 9.99
CA SER A 170 -2.95 -21.11 9.78
C SER A 170 -4.44 -21.23 10.10
N LEU A 171 -4.91 -20.37 11.01
CA LEU A 171 -6.32 -20.26 11.41
C LEU A 171 -6.78 -18.82 11.28
N ASP A 172 -7.62 -18.54 10.28
CA ASP A 172 -8.24 -17.24 10.05
C ASP A 172 -9.76 -17.33 10.19
N LEU A 173 -10.28 -16.68 11.23
CA LEU A 173 -11.71 -16.54 11.53
C LEU A 173 -12.14 -15.07 11.55
N SER A 174 -11.34 -14.18 10.94
CA SER A 174 -11.52 -12.73 11.02
C SER A 174 -12.78 -12.22 10.29
N ARG A 175 -13.20 -10.98 10.57
CA ARG A 175 -14.30 -10.29 9.86
C ARG A 175 -15.58 -11.15 9.86
N ASN A 176 -16.02 -11.54 11.05
CA ASN A 176 -17.18 -12.39 11.31
C ASN A 176 -17.93 -11.85 12.56
N SER A 177 -18.95 -12.57 13.02
CA SER A 177 -19.72 -12.25 14.23
C SER A 177 -19.48 -13.26 15.37
N PHE A 178 -18.30 -13.88 15.44
CA PHE A 178 -17.92 -14.75 16.56
C PHE A 178 -17.84 -13.96 17.86
N SER A 179 -18.22 -14.57 18.98
CA SER A 179 -18.44 -13.87 20.25
C SER A 179 -18.14 -14.72 21.48
N GLY A 180 -18.33 -14.12 22.66
CA GLY A 180 -18.00 -14.75 23.95
C GLY A 180 -16.51 -14.67 24.27
N ALA A 181 -16.05 -15.50 25.20
CA ALA A 181 -14.66 -15.48 25.65
C ALA A 181 -13.73 -16.27 24.72
N LEU A 182 -12.54 -15.73 24.44
CA LEU A 182 -11.45 -16.51 23.86
C LEU A 182 -11.09 -17.65 24.81
N GLN A 183 -11.08 -18.88 24.29
CA GLN A 183 -10.87 -20.07 25.11
C GLN A 183 -9.39 -20.44 25.23
N ALA A 184 -8.97 -20.84 26.42
CA ALA A 184 -7.64 -21.43 26.67
C ALA A 184 -7.46 -22.83 26.02
N SER A 185 -8.43 -23.30 25.23
CA SER A 185 -8.31 -24.43 24.32
C SER A 185 -7.41 -24.09 23.12
N LEU A 186 -7.44 -22.83 22.63
CA LEU A 186 -6.64 -22.35 21.50
C LEU A 186 -5.12 -22.47 21.72
N THR A 187 -4.63 -22.25 22.95
CA THR A 187 -3.19 -22.28 23.26
C THR A 187 -2.57 -23.69 23.25
N LYS A 188 -3.37 -24.72 22.98
CA LYS A 188 -2.91 -26.11 22.81
C LYS A 188 -2.51 -26.44 21.37
N LEU A 189 -2.76 -25.55 20.41
CA LEU A 189 -2.49 -25.74 18.98
C LEU A 189 -0.99 -25.56 18.67
N LYS A 190 -0.16 -26.52 19.09
CA LYS A 190 1.31 -26.39 19.10
C LYS A 190 1.94 -26.10 17.73
N SER A 191 1.30 -26.52 16.65
CA SER A 191 1.74 -26.36 15.26
C SER A 191 1.35 -25.01 14.63
N LEU A 192 0.55 -24.20 15.34
CA LEU A 192 -0.05 -22.98 14.79
C LEU A 192 1.00 -21.87 14.65
N VAL A 193 1.15 -21.37 13.42
CA VAL A 193 2.07 -20.31 13.00
C VAL A 193 1.38 -18.95 12.91
N SER A 194 0.12 -18.93 12.45
CA SER A 194 -0.68 -17.71 12.32
C SER A 194 -2.08 -17.91 12.88
N LEU A 195 -2.45 -17.06 13.85
CA LEU A 195 -3.81 -16.93 14.37
C LEU A 195 -4.37 -15.53 14.06
N ASN A 196 -5.44 -15.47 13.28
CA ASN A 196 -6.17 -14.24 12.98
C ASN A 196 -7.64 -14.37 13.41
N LEU A 197 -8.04 -13.58 14.41
CA LEU A 197 -9.39 -13.49 14.96
C LEU A 197 -9.94 -12.06 14.89
N CYS A 198 -9.30 -11.15 14.14
CA CYS A 198 -9.65 -9.74 14.14
C CYS A 198 -11.05 -9.44 13.61
N ASN A 199 -11.60 -8.26 13.92
CA ASN A 199 -12.90 -7.77 13.46
C ASN A 199 -14.02 -8.80 13.78
N ASN A 200 -14.22 -9.05 15.07
CA ASN A 200 -15.20 -9.96 15.63
C ASN A 200 -15.84 -9.35 16.90
N CYS A 201 -16.66 -10.12 17.61
CA CYS A 201 -17.32 -9.73 18.85
C CYS A 201 -16.79 -10.50 20.07
N PHE A 202 -15.51 -10.90 20.08
CA PHE A 202 -14.91 -11.56 21.25
C PHE A 202 -14.80 -10.62 22.44
N THR A 203 -14.93 -11.17 23.64
CA THR A 203 -15.08 -10.44 24.92
C THR A 203 -14.20 -11.04 26.01
N GLY A 204 -13.98 -10.31 27.11
CA GLY A 204 -13.21 -10.85 28.23
C GLY A 204 -11.71 -10.90 27.96
N LYS A 205 -10.97 -11.57 28.84
CA LYS A 205 -9.51 -11.53 28.88
C LYS A 205 -8.85 -12.42 27.84
N ILE A 206 -7.74 -11.96 27.27
CA ILE A 206 -6.82 -12.78 26.46
C ILE A 206 -6.29 -13.94 27.33
N PRO A 207 -6.43 -15.22 26.91
CA PRO A 207 -5.90 -16.36 27.64
C PRO A 207 -4.37 -16.37 27.79
N LYS A 208 -3.89 -16.74 28.98
CA LYS A 208 -2.49 -17.15 29.18
C LYS A 208 -2.18 -18.41 28.35
N GLY A 209 -0.99 -18.45 27.77
CA GLY A 209 -0.44 -19.61 27.06
C GLY A 209 0.03 -19.31 25.64
N PHE A 210 -0.44 -18.23 25.00
CA PHE A 210 0.06 -17.82 23.67
C PHE A 210 1.57 -17.53 23.69
N GLN A 211 2.10 -17.04 24.81
CA GLN A 211 3.54 -16.80 24.99
C GLN A 211 4.40 -18.09 25.08
N LEU A 212 3.76 -19.27 25.13
CA LEU A 212 4.43 -20.58 25.21
C LEU A 212 4.21 -21.42 23.94
N MET A 213 3.64 -20.85 22.88
CA MET A 213 3.39 -21.56 21.62
C MET A 213 4.66 -21.54 20.74
N PRO A 214 5.30 -22.70 20.48
CA PRO A 214 6.67 -22.73 19.96
C PRO A 214 6.79 -22.32 18.48
N SER A 215 5.70 -22.39 17.72
CA SER A 215 5.67 -22.10 16.28
C SER A 215 4.92 -20.82 15.92
N LEU A 216 4.29 -20.13 16.89
CA LEU A 216 3.40 -19.00 16.63
C LEU A 216 4.20 -17.74 16.26
N GLU A 217 4.13 -17.33 15.00
CA GLU A 217 4.82 -16.13 14.48
C GLU A 217 3.89 -14.90 14.37
N LYS A 218 2.60 -15.11 14.04
CA LYS A 218 1.58 -14.05 13.94
C LYS A 218 0.41 -14.30 14.90
N LEU A 219 0.08 -13.31 15.72
CA LEU A 219 -1.12 -13.27 16.55
C LEU A 219 -1.87 -11.94 16.35
N ASP A 220 -3.12 -12.01 15.89
CA ASP A 220 -3.89 -10.86 15.46
C ASP A 220 -5.33 -10.95 15.97
N LEU A 221 -5.66 -10.07 16.93
CA LEU A 221 -6.93 -10.04 17.66
C LEU A 221 -7.65 -8.67 17.54
N HIS A 222 -7.21 -7.79 16.63
CA HIS A 222 -7.68 -6.41 16.60
C HIS A 222 -9.17 -6.26 16.31
N GLY A 223 -9.79 -5.13 16.66
CA GLY A 223 -11.21 -4.89 16.37
C GLY A 223 -12.12 -5.90 17.07
N ASN A 224 -12.06 -5.93 18.39
CA ASN A 224 -12.83 -6.82 19.26
C ASN A 224 -13.24 -6.10 20.56
N MET A 225 -13.87 -6.80 21.50
CA MET A 225 -14.25 -6.28 22.82
C MET A 225 -13.47 -6.95 23.96
N LEU A 226 -12.23 -7.37 23.71
CA LEU A 226 -11.37 -8.03 24.70
C LEU A 226 -10.99 -7.03 25.80
N ASP A 227 -11.00 -7.49 27.05
CA ASP A 227 -10.88 -6.64 28.25
C ASP A 227 -9.85 -7.15 29.27
N GLY A 228 -9.72 -6.40 30.36
CA GLY A 228 -8.82 -6.74 31.45
C GLY A 228 -7.35 -6.44 31.13
N HIS A 229 -6.46 -6.98 31.96
CA HIS A 229 -5.06 -6.56 31.95
C HIS A 229 -4.25 -7.24 30.86
N LEU A 230 -3.47 -6.46 30.10
CA LEU A 230 -2.43 -6.99 29.23
C LEU A 230 -1.35 -7.67 30.07
N ASP A 231 -1.17 -8.97 29.87
CA ASP A 231 -0.27 -9.79 30.67
C ASP A 231 1.20 -9.44 30.42
N ALA A 232 1.89 -8.90 31.42
CA ALA A 232 3.31 -8.55 31.31
C ALA A 232 4.19 -9.79 31.01
N GLU A 233 3.75 -10.99 31.43
CA GLU A 233 4.41 -12.25 31.09
C GLU A 233 4.41 -12.52 29.58
N PHE A 234 3.35 -12.12 28.86
CA PHE A 234 3.28 -12.26 27.40
C PHE A 234 4.30 -11.35 26.71
N LEU A 235 4.35 -10.07 27.07
CA LEU A 235 5.30 -9.12 26.48
C LEU A 235 6.76 -9.52 26.74
N LEU A 236 7.05 -10.16 27.88
CA LEU A 236 8.39 -10.60 28.26
C LEU A 236 8.84 -11.92 27.61
N LEU A 237 7.93 -12.88 27.39
CA LEU A 237 8.29 -14.26 27.03
C LEU A 237 7.82 -14.73 25.65
N ALA A 238 6.96 -13.98 24.95
CA ALA A 238 6.38 -14.47 23.70
C ALA A 238 7.42 -14.67 22.58
N SER A 239 7.36 -15.85 21.94
CA SER A 239 8.07 -16.22 20.71
C SER A 239 7.52 -15.54 19.44
N VAL A 240 6.38 -14.86 19.56
CA VAL A 240 5.62 -14.25 18.46
C VAL A 240 6.37 -13.07 17.86
N SER A 241 6.30 -12.88 16.54
CA SER A 241 7.01 -11.79 15.85
C SER A 241 6.11 -10.65 15.39
N TYR A 242 4.84 -10.94 15.09
CA TYR A 242 3.80 -9.95 14.84
C TYR A 242 2.68 -10.10 15.87
N VAL A 243 2.44 -9.04 16.64
CA VAL A 243 1.31 -8.92 17.58
C VAL A 243 0.48 -7.70 17.22
N ASP A 244 -0.83 -7.91 17.09
CA ASP A 244 -1.81 -6.83 17.02
C ASP A 244 -3.01 -7.10 17.95
N PHE A 245 -3.16 -6.27 18.98
CA PHE A 245 -4.30 -6.25 19.90
C PHE A 245 -5.04 -4.90 19.87
N SER A 246 -4.93 -4.14 18.77
CA SER A 246 -5.54 -2.81 18.68
C SER A 246 -7.08 -2.85 18.62
N ASP A 247 -7.73 -1.70 18.81
CA ASP A 247 -9.19 -1.54 18.81
C ASP A 247 -9.89 -2.59 19.70
N ASN A 248 -9.61 -2.46 21.00
CA ASN A 248 -10.05 -3.37 22.07
C ASN A 248 -10.23 -2.57 23.38
N ARG A 249 -10.42 -3.26 24.52
CA ARG A 249 -10.68 -2.65 25.84
C ARG A 249 -9.66 -3.07 26.89
N LEU A 250 -8.44 -3.38 26.45
CA LEU A 250 -7.34 -3.79 27.34
C LEU A 250 -6.90 -2.62 28.22
N VAL A 251 -6.60 -2.93 29.48
CA VAL A 251 -6.10 -1.98 30.49
C VAL A 251 -4.71 -2.40 30.98
N SER A 252 -3.97 -1.47 31.55
CA SER A 252 -2.74 -1.83 32.29
C SER A 252 -3.08 -2.61 33.57
N SER A 253 -2.18 -3.49 34.00
CA SER A 253 -2.16 -4.02 35.37
C SER A 253 -1.67 -2.96 36.38
N ASP A 254 -1.93 -3.18 37.67
CA ASP A 254 -1.51 -2.23 38.72
C ASP A 254 0.02 -2.10 38.84
N SER A 255 0.79 -3.13 38.49
CA SER A 255 2.25 -3.05 38.36
C SER A 255 2.70 -2.28 37.12
N GLN A 256 1.96 -2.38 36.01
CA GLN A 256 2.24 -1.62 34.78
C GLN A 256 1.97 -0.12 34.92
N ARG A 257 1.13 0.33 35.87
CA ARG A 257 0.89 1.77 36.11
C ARG A 257 2.16 2.57 36.42
N GLN A 258 3.24 1.91 36.87
CA GLN A 258 4.55 2.53 37.14
C GLN A 258 5.60 2.25 36.06
N LYS A 259 5.40 1.23 35.21
CA LYS A 259 6.27 0.79 34.13
C LYS A 259 5.45 -0.01 33.11
N PHE A 260 4.96 0.61 32.03
CA PHE A 260 4.14 -0.11 31.06
C PHE A 260 4.95 -1.13 30.24
N LEU A 261 6.14 -0.74 29.75
CA LEU A 261 7.03 -1.58 28.93
C LEU A 261 8.45 -1.70 29.55
N PRO A 262 8.62 -2.43 30.67
CA PRO A 262 9.94 -2.60 31.30
C PRO A 262 10.94 -3.39 30.42
N ARG A 263 10.45 -4.36 29.63
CA ARG A 263 11.18 -5.06 28.56
C ARG A 263 10.16 -5.72 27.63
N ILE A 264 10.52 -5.89 26.36
CA ILE A 264 9.78 -6.67 25.37
C ILE A 264 10.65 -7.84 24.91
N SER A 265 10.03 -8.96 24.53
CA SER A 265 10.70 -10.12 23.95
C SER A 265 11.41 -9.76 22.64
N GLU A 266 12.65 -10.20 22.50
CA GLU A 266 13.48 -10.07 21.28
C GLU A 266 12.86 -10.71 20.03
N SER A 267 11.85 -11.57 20.17
CA SER A 267 11.11 -12.13 19.04
C SER A 267 10.15 -11.12 18.38
N ILE A 268 9.59 -10.18 19.16
CA ILE A 268 8.54 -9.26 18.73
C ILE A 268 9.14 -8.14 17.88
N LYS A 269 8.75 -8.09 16.60
CA LYS A 269 9.19 -7.07 15.63
C LYS A 269 8.10 -6.05 15.32
N HIS A 270 6.83 -6.42 15.49
CA HIS A 270 5.67 -5.55 15.36
C HIS A 270 4.76 -5.71 16.58
N LEU A 271 4.50 -4.60 17.27
CA LEU A 271 3.57 -4.54 18.41
C LEU A 271 2.62 -3.36 18.21
N ASN A 272 1.36 -3.66 17.90
CA ASN A 272 0.28 -2.67 17.88
C ASN A 272 -0.70 -2.95 19.04
N LEU A 273 -0.84 -1.96 19.91
CA LEU A 273 -1.75 -1.93 21.06
C LEU A 273 -2.60 -0.65 21.06
N SER A 274 -2.73 0.00 19.90
CA SER A 274 -3.48 1.25 19.76
C SER A 274 -4.97 1.08 20.05
N HIS A 275 -5.70 2.17 20.28
CA HIS A 275 -7.16 2.18 20.51
C HIS A 275 -7.56 1.22 21.65
N ASN A 276 -6.99 1.46 22.83
CA ASN A 276 -7.20 0.68 24.05
C ASN A 276 -7.29 1.60 25.28
N LEU A 277 -7.31 1.03 26.49
CA LEU A 277 -7.45 1.74 27.76
C LEU A 277 -6.19 1.63 28.64
N LEU A 278 -5.02 1.50 28.01
CA LEU A 278 -3.72 1.35 28.68
C LEU A 278 -3.33 2.65 29.41
N THR A 279 -2.69 2.53 30.58
CA THR A 279 -2.36 3.64 31.49
C THR A 279 -0.98 3.47 32.14
N GLY A 280 -0.42 4.59 32.61
CA GLY A 280 0.89 4.65 33.26
C GLY A 280 2.01 5.05 32.30
N THR A 281 3.22 5.17 32.84
CA THR A 281 4.37 5.67 32.10
C THR A 281 4.99 4.60 31.21
N LEU A 282 5.52 5.01 30.04
CA LEU A 282 6.12 4.10 29.06
C LEU A 282 7.23 3.23 29.69
N VAL A 283 8.05 3.87 30.54
CA VAL A 283 9.02 3.26 31.46
C VAL A 283 9.10 4.06 32.77
N SER A 284 9.89 3.61 33.75
CA SER A 284 10.41 4.47 34.82
C SER A 284 11.93 4.62 34.67
N GLY A 285 12.51 5.66 35.28
CA GLY A 285 13.92 6.01 35.12
C GLY A 285 14.94 4.95 35.60
N ALA A 286 16.21 5.20 35.22
CA ALA A 286 17.42 4.40 35.48
C ALA A 286 17.50 3.01 34.82
N GLU A 287 16.39 2.32 34.58
CA GLU A 287 16.37 1.10 33.77
C GLU A 287 16.16 1.43 32.29
N GLN A 288 17.08 0.97 31.44
CA GLN A 288 17.03 1.20 29.99
C GLN A 288 16.10 0.17 29.33
N PRO A 289 15.04 0.59 28.61
CA PRO A 289 14.14 -0.35 27.94
C PRO A 289 14.83 -1.03 26.76
N ILE A 290 14.91 -2.35 26.83
CA ILE A 290 15.46 -3.19 25.77
C ILE A 290 14.38 -3.42 24.71
N PHE A 291 14.40 -2.58 23.68
CA PHE A 291 13.57 -2.65 22.47
C PHE A 291 14.32 -3.30 21.27
N GLU A 292 15.41 -4.04 21.52
CA GLU A 292 16.49 -4.39 20.56
C GLU A 292 16.06 -4.74 19.12
N ASN A 293 15.03 -5.58 18.94
CA ASN A 293 14.59 -6.06 17.62
C ASN A 293 13.25 -5.45 17.13
N LEU A 294 12.68 -4.50 17.88
CA LEU A 294 11.34 -3.96 17.61
C LEU A 294 11.39 -2.95 16.46
N LYS A 295 10.57 -3.16 15.43
CA LYS A 295 10.54 -2.36 14.18
C LYS A 295 9.35 -1.44 14.08
N VAL A 296 8.21 -1.87 14.63
CA VAL A 296 6.97 -1.10 14.71
C VAL A 296 6.45 -1.17 16.14
N LEU A 297 6.25 0.00 16.75
CA LEU A 297 5.55 0.17 18.02
C LEU A 297 4.43 1.20 17.82
N ASP A 298 3.18 0.75 17.97
CA ASP A 298 2.01 1.62 17.96
C ASP A 298 1.24 1.47 19.27
N LEU A 299 1.16 2.56 20.03
CA LEU A 299 0.43 2.70 21.28
C LEU A 299 -0.60 3.84 21.21
N SER A 300 -0.93 4.33 20.00
CA SER A 300 -1.79 5.50 19.82
C SER A 300 -3.21 5.29 20.37
N TYR A 301 -3.93 6.36 20.70
CA TYR A 301 -5.30 6.29 21.26
C TYR A 301 -5.37 5.42 22.53
N ASN A 302 -4.61 5.83 23.55
CA ASN A 302 -4.56 5.21 24.87
C ASN A 302 -4.56 6.30 25.97
N ASN A 303 -4.31 5.91 27.21
CA ASN A 303 -4.25 6.80 28.37
C ASN A 303 -2.88 6.76 29.07
N LEU A 304 -1.80 6.51 28.31
CA LEU A 304 -0.42 6.51 28.80
C LEU A 304 0.04 7.95 29.08
N ASP A 305 0.94 8.12 30.06
CA ASP A 305 1.38 9.42 30.57
C ASP A 305 2.88 9.47 30.93
N GLY A 306 3.33 10.59 31.52
CA GLY A 306 4.72 10.81 31.93
C GLY A 306 5.64 11.28 30.81
N GLU A 307 6.95 11.18 31.04
CA GLU A 307 7.99 11.61 30.08
C GLU A 307 8.46 10.48 29.16
N LEU A 308 8.98 10.84 27.99
CA LEU A 308 9.52 9.91 27.00
C LEU A 308 10.97 9.51 27.34
N PRO A 309 11.38 8.23 27.19
CA PRO A 309 12.75 7.77 27.39
C PRO A 309 13.68 8.21 26.26
N GLY A 310 15.00 8.11 26.44
CA GLY A 310 16.00 8.56 25.44
C GLY A 310 16.02 7.79 24.11
N PHE A 311 15.51 6.55 24.08
CA PHE A 311 15.55 5.61 22.94
C PHE A 311 16.97 5.27 22.41
N ASP A 312 18.02 5.45 23.23
CA ASP A 312 19.44 5.36 22.84
C ASP A 312 19.93 3.98 22.33
N PHE A 313 19.08 2.95 22.46
CA PHE A 313 19.41 1.53 22.22
C PHE A 313 18.52 0.84 21.16
N VAL A 314 17.74 1.59 20.38
CA VAL A 314 16.68 1.01 19.51
C VAL A 314 17.01 1.05 18.01
N TYR A 315 18.12 0.42 17.64
CA TYR A 315 18.73 0.55 16.32
C TYR A 315 17.91 0.03 15.13
N ASP A 316 16.88 -0.80 15.35
CA ASP A 316 16.08 -1.45 14.29
C ASP A 316 14.64 -0.87 14.14
N LEU A 317 14.25 0.10 14.98
CA LEU A 317 12.92 0.74 15.02
C LEU A 317 12.70 1.70 13.83
N GLN A 318 11.61 1.48 13.10
CA GLN A 318 11.27 2.16 11.85
C GLN A 318 9.99 2.98 11.98
N VAL A 319 9.06 2.58 12.84
CA VAL A 319 7.77 3.25 13.06
C VAL A 319 7.50 3.33 14.57
N LEU A 320 7.28 4.55 15.07
CA LEU A 320 6.90 4.81 16.46
C LEU A 320 5.69 5.74 16.52
N LYS A 321 4.54 5.20 16.97
CA LYS A 321 3.30 5.97 17.11
C LYS A 321 2.83 5.96 18.56
N LEU A 322 2.69 7.15 19.13
CA LEU A 322 2.28 7.42 20.50
C LEU A 322 1.15 8.47 20.55
N SER A 323 0.51 8.75 19.42
CA SER A 323 -0.47 9.82 19.27
C SER A 323 -1.75 9.61 20.09
N ASN A 324 -2.46 10.68 20.40
CA ASN A 324 -3.68 10.64 21.22
C ASN A 324 -3.47 9.92 22.57
N ASN A 325 -2.53 10.44 23.36
CA ASN A 325 -2.15 9.97 24.70
C ASN A 325 -1.99 11.20 25.63
N ARG A 326 -1.24 11.06 26.73
CA ARG A 326 -1.00 12.13 27.71
C ARG A 326 0.50 12.30 28.03
N PHE A 327 1.38 11.92 27.10
CA PHE A 327 2.83 12.10 27.28
C PHE A 327 3.18 13.58 27.41
N SER A 328 4.20 13.86 28.21
CA SER A 328 4.60 15.22 28.64
C SER A 328 6.13 15.38 28.66
N GLY A 329 6.60 16.59 28.96
CA GLY A 329 8.03 16.91 28.90
C GLY A 329 8.47 17.24 27.47
N PHE A 330 9.66 16.80 27.08
CA PHE A 330 10.32 17.14 25.81
C PHE A 330 10.43 15.92 24.87
N ILE A 331 10.64 16.16 23.57
CA ILE A 331 11.04 15.09 22.65
C ILE A 331 12.52 14.73 22.92
N PRO A 332 12.84 13.43 23.08
CA PRO A 332 14.23 12.95 23.12
C PRO A 332 15.02 13.32 21.86
N ASP A 333 16.15 14.00 22.05
CA ASP A 333 17.00 14.53 20.97
C ASP A 333 17.42 13.46 19.94
N GLY A 334 17.66 12.22 20.40
CA GLY A 334 18.05 11.08 19.58
C GLY A 334 17.01 10.59 18.57
N LEU A 335 15.73 10.92 18.76
CA LEU A 335 14.66 10.61 17.80
C LEU A 335 14.68 11.52 16.58
N LEU A 336 15.28 12.72 16.69
CA LEU A 336 15.26 13.77 15.67
C LEU A 336 16.64 14.02 15.05
N LYS A 337 17.72 13.55 15.68
CA LYS A 337 19.10 13.94 15.35
C LYS A 337 20.00 12.74 15.05
N GLY A 338 20.66 12.80 13.89
CA GLY A 338 21.64 11.81 13.44
C GLY A 338 21.03 10.52 12.87
N ASP A 339 21.92 9.59 12.51
CA ASP A 339 21.60 8.38 11.74
C ASP A 339 21.59 7.09 12.59
N SER A 340 21.56 7.23 13.92
CA SER A 340 21.65 6.10 14.86
C SER A 340 20.38 5.26 14.92
N LEU A 341 19.24 5.79 14.48
CA LEU A 341 17.96 5.09 14.42
C LEU A 341 17.51 4.99 12.96
N VAL A 342 17.02 3.82 12.55
CA VAL A 342 16.43 3.61 11.23
C VAL A 342 14.97 4.12 11.12
N LEU A 343 14.59 5.06 12.00
CA LEU A 343 13.24 5.56 12.18
C LEU A 343 12.77 6.31 10.93
N THR A 344 11.69 5.83 10.31
CA THR A 344 11.08 6.42 9.11
C THR A 344 9.80 7.19 9.39
N GLU A 345 9.08 6.84 10.45
CA GLU A 345 7.79 7.43 10.82
C GLU A 345 7.74 7.65 12.34
N LEU A 346 7.44 8.90 12.74
CA LEU A 346 7.17 9.29 14.12
C LEU A 346 5.86 10.09 14.18
N ASP A 347 4.92 9.61 14.99
CA ASP A 347 3.65 10.30 15.26
C ASP A 347 3.41 10.42 16.77
N PHE A 348 3.65 11.62 17.31
CA PHE A 348 3.37 11.99 18.71
C PHE A 348 2.21 13.00 18.82
N SER A 349 1.39 13.14 17.77
CA SER A 349 0.30 14.11 17.75
C SER A 349 -0.72 13.91 18.89
N ALA A 350 -1.46 14.95 19.27
CA ALA A 350 -2.46 14.91 20.33
C ALA A 350 -1.90 14.37 21.67
N ASN A 351 -0.88 15.06 22.20
CA ASN A 351 -0.25 14.79 23.49
C ASN A 351 -0.05 16.10 24.28
N ASN A 352 0.66 16.04 25.41
CA ASN A 352 0.98 17.20 26.26
C ASN A 352 2.50 17.48 26.24
N LEU A 353 3.20 17.16 25.15
CA LEU A 353 4.63 17.42 24.96
C LEU A 353 4.86 18.93 24.76
N SER A 354 6.07 19.40 25.03
CA SER A 354 6.38 20.83 25.11
C SER A 354 7.86 21.17 24.86
N GLY A 355 8.15 22.46 24.78
CA GLY A 355 9.51 22.99 24.60
C GLY A 355 9.93 23.22 23.14
N PRO A 356 11.21 23.57 22.90
CA PRO A 356 11.67 24.08 21.61
C PRO A 356 12.16 23.00 20.63
N LEU A 357 11.59 22.96 19.43
CA LEU A 357 11.99 22.07 18.33
C LEU A 357 13.18 22.64 17.55
N SER A 358 14.37 22.66 18.19
CA SER A 358 15.55 23.39 17.69
C SER A 358 16.03 23.03 16.26
N ILE A 359 16.19 21.74 15.95
CA ILE A 359 16.75 21.25 14.68
C ILE A 359 16.44 19.75 14.51
N ILE A 360 16.06 19.35 13.29
CA ILE A 360 15.93 17.94 12.87
C ILE A 360 17.09 17.65 11.91
N THR A 361 17.86 16.59 12.18
CA THR A 361 19.00 16.18 11.34
C THR A 361 18.99 14.71 10.93
N SER A 362 17.99 13.92 11.35
CA SER A 362 17.81 12.55 10.87
C SER A 362 17.73 12.50 9.33
N THR A 363 18.52 11.61 8.72
CA THR A 363 18.44 11.31 7.28
C THR A 363 17.44 10.18 6.96
N THR A 364 16.96 9.48 8.00
CA THR A 364 16.06 8.32 7.91
C THR A 364 14.58 8.66 8.11
N LEU A 365 14.27 9.76 8.82
CA LEU A 365 12.91 10.18 9.13
C LEU A 365 12.23 10.84 7.93
N HIS A 366 11.06 10.35 7.56
CA HIS A 366 10.29 10.80 6.38
C HIS A 366 8.93 11.37 6.78
N PHE A 367 8.25 10.76 7.75
CA PHE A 367 7.00 11.25 8.31
C PHE A 367 7.24 11.69 9.76
N LEU A 368 6.94 12.97 10.04
CA LEU A 368 7.00 13.55 11.37
C LEU A 368 5.70 14.30 11.66
N ASN A 369 4.89 13.76 12.57
CA ASN A 369 3.71 14.45 13.09
C ASN A 369 3.87 14.74 14.59
N LEU A 370 3.80 16.04 14.93
CA LEU A 370 3.89 16.59 16.28
C LEU A 370 2.69 17.52 16.60
N SER A 371 1.61 17.46 15.83
CA SER A 371 0.49 18.39 15.98
C SER A 371 -0.30 18.19 17.28
N LEU A 372 -1.17 19.15 17.63
CA LEU A 372 -2.03 19.09 18.82
C LEU A 372 -1.19 18.85 20.11
N ASN A 373 -0.15 19.66 20.30
CA ASN A 373 0.77 19.58 21.44
C ASN A 373 1.05 20.98 22.01
N GLY A 374 1.99 21.09 22.95
CA GLY A 374 2.41 22.32 23.62
C GLY A 374 3.82 22.79 23.25
N PHE A 375 4.33 22.49 22.05
CA PHE A 375 5.66 22.96 21.62
C PHE A 375 5.72 24.49 21.48
N THR A 376 6.91 25.07 21.69
CA THR A 376 7.12 26.53 21.84
C THR A 376 8.38 27.02 21.12
N GLY A 377 8.53 28.33 20.98
CA GLY A 377 9.72 28.95 20.38
C GLY A 377 9.71 28.91 18.85
N GLU A 378 10.85 29.23 18.24
CA GLU A 378 10.96 29.28 16.77
C GLU A 378 10.99 27.87 16.12
N LEU A 379 10.49 27.80 14.89
CA LEU A 379 10.52 26.61 14.02
C LEU A 379 11.93 25.96 13.88
N PRO A 380 12.03 24.67 13.54
CA PRO A 380 13.30 23.98 13.39
C PRO A 380 14.18 24.57 12.28
N LEU A 381 15.49 24.66 12.53
CA LEU A 381 16.45 25.23 11.57
C LEU A 381 16.64 24.37 10.31
N LEU A 382 16.43 23.06 10.42
CA LEU A 382 16.50 22.05 9.36
C LEU A 382 15.42 20.98 9.63
N THR A 383 14.96 20.30 8.58
CA THR A 383 13.90 19.27 8.61
C THR A 383 14.41 17.85 8.33
N GLY A 384 15.72 17.61 8.31
CA GLY A 384 16.30 16.33 7.93
C GLY A 384 15.84 15.87 6.53
N SER A 385 15.42 14.62 6.41
CA SER A 385 14.82 14.02 5.20
C SER A 385 13.29 14.13 5.10
N CYS A 386 12.61 14.78 6.05
CA CYS A 386 11.14 14.72 6.18
C CYS A 386 10.40 15.14 4.88
N THR A 387 9.54 14.25 4.39
CA THR A 387 8.62 14.49 3.27
C THR A 387 7.24 14.90 3.75
N VAL A 388 6.81 14.44 4.93
CA VAL A 388 5.59 14.89 5.62
C VAL A 388 6.00 15.50 6.94
N LEU A 389 5.62 16.76 7.16
CA LEU A 389 5.88 17.51 8.38
C LEU A 389 4.59 18.20 8.84
N ASP A 390 4.02 17.75 9.96
CA ASP A 390 2.89 18.37 10.62
C ASP A 390 3.32 18.88 12.01
N LEU A 391 3.28 20.20 12.17
CA LEU A 391 3.55 20.94 13.42
C LEU A 391 2.33 21.77 13.85
N SER A 392 1.14 21.49 13.29
CA SER A 392 -0.07 22.27 13.50
C SER A 392 -0.58 22.23 14.94
N ASN A 393 -1.43 23.17 15.33
CA ASN A 393 -2.03 23.29 16.67
C ASN A 393 -0.97 23.15 17.80
N ASN A 394 -0.03 24.09 17.80
CA ASN A 394 1.05 24.21 18.79
C ASN A 394 1.23 25.70 19.16
N ASN A 395 2.28 26.05 19.91
CA ASN A 395 2.60 27.44 20.27
C ASN A 395 3.94 27.89 19.64
N PHE A 396 4.24 27.44 18.42
CA PHE A 396 5.44 27.90 17.71
C PHE A 396 5.31 29.38 17.33
N GLU A 397 6.38 30.14 17.55
CA GLU A 397 6.45 31.60 17.40
C GLU A 397 7.60 32.03 16.47
N GLY A 398 7.86 33.34 16.40
CA GLY A 398 8.87 33.90 15.51
C GLY A 398 8.39 33.96 14.06
N ASN A 399 9.31 33.85 13.09
CA ASN A 399 9.01 34.07 11.68
C ASN A 399 9.43 32.91 10.75
N LEU A 400 8.87 32.92 9.55
CA LEU A 400 9.03 31.84 8.56
C LEU A 400 10.40 31.83 7.85
N THR A 401 11.35 32.71 8.18
CA THR A 401 12.66 32.77 7.48
C THR A 401 13.51 31.50 7.65
N ARG A 402 13.17 30.62 8.59
CA ARG A 402 13.81 29.32 8.76
C ARG A 402 13.47 28.34 7.63
N MET A 403 12.29 28.46 7.02
CA MET A 403 11.86 27.64 5.88
C MET A 403 12.80 27.75 4.69
N VAL A 404 13.55 28.86 4.56
CA VAL A 404 14.58 29.12 3.53
C VAL A 404 15.64 27.99 3.45
N LYS A 405 15.85 27.22 4.53
CA LYS A 405 16.82 26.11 4.60
C LYS A 405 16.21 24.72 4.48
N TRP A 406 14.88 24.61 4.39
CA TRP A 406 14.18 23.32 4.33
C TRP A 406 14.26 22.72 2.91
N GLY A 407 13.72 21.52 2.71
CA GLY A 407 13.72 20.89 1.39
C GLY A 407 13.11 19.49 1.39
N ASN A 408 12.83 18.97 0.19
CA ASN A 408 12.23 17.64 -0.05
C ASN A 408 10.82 17.41 0.54
N ILE A 409 10.21 18.42 1.18
CA ILE A 409 8.85 18.35 1.75
C ILE A 409 7.79 18.21 0.64
N GLU A 410 6.81 17.35 0.89
CA GLU A 410 5.66 17.02 0.02
C GLU A 410 4.31 17.40 0.66
N TYR A 411 4.24 17.37 1.99
CA TYR A 411 3.13 17.86 2.83
C TYR A 411 3.70 18.71 3.96
N LEU A 412 3.22 19.96 4.11
CA LEU A 412 3.57 20.84 5.22
C LEU A 412 2.32 21.44 5.86
N ASP A 413 2.16 21.23 7.16
CA ASP A 413 1.15 21.92 7.96
C ASP A 413 1.81 22.62 9.18
N LEU A 414 1.62 23.94 9.26
CA LEU A 414 2.05 24.81 10.35
C LEU A 414 0.86 25.61 10.93
N SER A 415 -0.38 25.20 10.64
CA SER A 415 -1.59 25.94 11.03
C SER A 415 -1.80 25.99 12.55
N VAL A 416 -2.64 26.91 13.01
CA VAL A 416 -3.02 27.07 14.43
C VAL A 416 -1.76 27.19 15.32
N ASN A 417 -0.98 28.24 15.09
CA ASN A 417 0.26 28.53 15.81
C ASN A 417 0.36 30.05 16.10
N HIS A 418 1.54 30.53 16.50
CA HIS A 418 1.80 31.95 16.79
C HIS A 418 2.88 32.53 15.85
N LEU A 419 2.94 32.04 14.61
CA LEU A 419 3.92 32.45 13.61
C LEU A 419 3.60 33.85 13.06
N THR A 420 4.64 34.64 12.81
CA THR A 420 4.53 36.08 12.53
C THR A 420 5.40 36.52 11.34
N GLY A 421 5.11 37.73 10.84
CA GLY A 421 5.86 38.34 9.73
C GLY A 421 5.44 37.81 8.38
N SER A 422 6.25 38.07 7.35
CA SER A 422 5.93 37.69 5.98
C SER A 422 6.29 36.24 5.63
N ILE A 423 5.50 35.67 4.71
CA ILE A 423 5.88 34.46 3.98
C ILE A 423 7.09 34.82 3.09
N PRO A 424 8.21 34.06 3.10
CA PRO A 424 9.44 34.51 2.43
C PRO A 424 9.33 34.46 0.89
N GLU A 425 9.85 35.49 0.20
CA GLU A 425 10.02 35.49 -1.27
C GLU A 425 11.14 34.53 -1.73
N ALA A 426 12.09 34.22 -0.85
CA ALA A 426 13.26 33.37 -1.15
C ALA A 426 13.17 32.01 -0.44
N THR A 427 12.11 31.25 -0.68
CA THR A 427 11.99 29.87 -0.18
C THR A 427 12.95 28.91 -0.90
N PRO A 428 13.13 27.68 -0.42
CA PRO A 428 13.55 26.59 -1.29
C PRO A 428 12.54 26.48 -2.44
N GLN A 429 13.00 26.08 -3.62
CA GLN A 429 12.06 25.57 -4.62
C GLN A 429 11.51 24.25 -4.11
N PHE A 430 10.30 24.28 -3.55
CA PHE A 430 9.60 23.13 -3.00
C PHE A 430 9.03 22.26 -4.15
N LEU A 431 9.93 21.67 -4.96
CA LEU A 431 9.64 20.93 -6.19
C LEU A 431 8.72 19.69 -6.03
N ARG A 432 8.36 19.34 -4.79
CA ARG A 432 7.47 18.22 -4.47
C ARG A 432 6.24 18.59 -3.62
N LEU A 433 6.13 19.82 -3.14
CA LEU A 433 5.10 20.23 -2.19
C LEU A 433 3.72 20.21 -2.87
N ASN A 434 2.83 19.36 -2.36
CA ASN A 434 1.47 19.17 -2.84
C ASN A 434 0.45 19.84 -1.92
N TYR A 435 0.76 19.95 -0.63
CA TYR A 435 -0.10 20.53 0.40
C TYR A 435 0.71 21.51 1.25
N LEU A 436 0.23 22.75 1.35
CA LEU A 436 0.80 23.78 2.22
C LEU A 436 -0.33 24.43 3.02
N ASN A 437 -0.27 24.30 4.34
CA ASN A 437 -1.17 24.95 5.27
C ASN A 437 -0.40 25.82 6.28
N LEU A 438 -0.75 27.10 6.36
CA LEU A 438 -0.23 28.10 7.30
C LEU A 438 -1.36 28.85 8.04
N SER A 439 -2.59 28.36 8.01
CA SER A 439 -3.76 29.10 8.52
C SER A 439 -3.77 29.30 10.03
N HIS A 440 -4.63 30.19 10.52
CA HIS A 440 -4.77 30.50 11.96
C HIS A 440 -3.43 30.86 12.62
N ASN A 441 -2.74 31.83 12.04
CA ASN A 441 -1.46 32.36 12.52
C ASN A 441 -1.54 33.91 12.58
N SER A 442 -0.40 34.59 12.72
CA SER A 442 -0.29 36.06 12.66
C SER A 442 0.69 36.51 11.57
N LEU A 443 0.68 35.80 10.43
CA LEU A 443 1.44 36.16 9.25
C LEU A 443 0.86 37.42 8.61
N SER A 444 1.72 38.29 8.08
CA SER A 444 1.35 39.63 7.62
C SER A 444 2.16 40.07 6.41
N ASN A 445 1.82 41.23 5.83
CA ASN A 445 2.30 41.72 4.53
C ASN A 445 1.70 40.92 3.34
N PHE A 446 2.16 41.25 2.14
CA PHE A 446 1.66 40.72 0.87
C PHE A 446 2.11 39.28 0.56
N LEU A 447 1.37 38.63 -0.34
CA LEU A 447 1.66 37.27 -0.84
C LEU A 447 2.95 37.25 -1.70
N PRO A 448 3.95 36.41 -1.38
CA PRO A 448 5.18 36.29 -2.18
C PRO A 448 4.94 35.50 -3.48
N ARG A 449 5.70 35.84 -4.52
CA ARG A 449 5.66 35.15 -5.83
C ARG A 449 6.31 33.77 -5.79
N ALA A 450 6.95 33.39 -4.69
CA ALA A 450 7.45 32.04 -4.48
C ALA A 450 6.33 30.98 -4.53
N LEU A 451 5.13 31.32 -4.02
CA LEU A 451 3.98 30.41 -3.97
C LEU A 451 3.54 29.94 -5.37
N THR A 452 3.61 30.80 -6.38
CA THR A 452 3.22 30.47 -7.77
C THR A 452 4.27 29.62 -8.50
N GLN A 453 5.43 29.37 -7.89
CA GLN A 453 6.54 28.61 -8.47
C GLN A 453 6.60 27.16 -7.98
N TYR A 454 5.69 26.73 -7.10
CA TYR A 454 5.65 25.35 -6.59
C TYR A 454 4.91 24.43 -7.59
N PRO A 455 5.63 23.54 -8.32
CA PRO A 455 5.07 22.93 -9.54
C PRO A 455 3.99 21.87 -9.27
N LYS A 456 3.85 21.39 -8.03
CA LYS A 456 2.90 20.33 -7.65
C LYS A 456 1.82 20.77 -6.66
N LEU A 457 1.79 22.03 -6.26
CA LEU A 457 0.93 22.50 -5.18
C LEU A 457 -0.55 22.33 -5.56
N ARG A 458 -1.28 21.54 -4.78
CA ARG A 458 -2.71 21.24 -4.94
C ARG A 458 -3.58 21.98 -3.95
N VAL A 459 -3.15 22.06 -2.70
CA VAL A 459 -3.85 22.76 -1.62
C VAL A 459 -2.93 23.85 -1.09
N LEU A 460 -3.44 25.09 -1.08
CA LEU A 460 -2.85 26.22 -0.40
C LEU A 460 -3.87 26.81 0.57
N ASP A 461 -3.67 26.58 1.87
CA ASP A 461 -4.41 27.26 2.94
C ASP A 461 -3.48 28.25 3.65
N ILE A 462 -3.87 29.52 3.61
CA ILE A 462 -3.24 30.64 4.33
C ILE A 462 -4.31 31.55 4.95
N SER A 463 -5.51 30.99 5.19
CA SER A 463 -6.65 31.66 5.82
C SER A 463 -6.36 32.12 7.27
N SER A 464 -7.23 32.94 7.83
CA SER A 464 -7.20 33.36 9.25
C SER A 464 -5.84 33.92 9.67
N ASN A 465 -5.37 34.94 8.96
CA ASN A 465 -4.08 35.60 9.13
C ASN A 465 -4.24 37.13 8.98
N GLN A 466 -3.13 37.86 8.88
CA GLN A 466 -3.08 39.33 8.76
C GLN A 466 -2.47 39.76 7.41
N LEU A 467 -2.63 38.94 6.35
CA LEU A 467 -2.04 39.16 5.04
C LEU A 467 -2.77 40.28 4.29
N ASP A 468 -2.03 41.12 3.57
CA ASP A 468 -2.56 42.34 2.93
C ASP A 468 -2.13 42.47 1.45
N GLY A 469 -2.31 43.68 0.88
CA GLY A 469 -1.89 43.98 -0.49
C GLY A 469 -2.87 43.45 -1.53
N LEU A 470 -2.35 42.82 -2.59
CA LEU A 470 -3.11 42.37 -3.77
C LEU A 470 -2.94 40.86 -3.98
N LEU A 471 -4.01 40.18 -4.40
CA LEU A 471 -3.96 38.78 -4.81
C LEU A 471 -3.17 38.59 -6.12
N LEU A 472 -2.33 37.55 -6.17
CA LEU A 472 -1.51 37.20 -7.33
C LEU A 472 -2.36 36.49 -8.42
N PRO A 473 -2.54 37.07 -9.63
CA PRO A 473 -3.33 36.46 -10.71
C PRO A 473 -2.84 35.08 -11.16
N ASP A 474 -1.54 34.84 -11.02
CA ASP A 474 -0.89 33.61 -11.49
C ASP A 474 -1.23 32.38 -10.64
N LEU A 475 -1.75 32.55 -9.42
CA LEU A 475 -2.31 31.44 -8.61
C LEU A 475 -3.45 30.74 -9.36
N PHE A 476 -4.34 31.50 -10.02
CA PHE A 476 -5.43 30.94 -10.83
C PHE A 476 -4.95 30.23 -12.10
N ALA A 477 -3.71 30.50 -12.54
CA ALA A 477 -3.08 29.90 -13.71
C ALA A 477 -2.18 28.70 -13.38
N MET A 478 -2.07 28.30 -12.11
CA MET A 478 -1.35 27.09 -11.70
C MET A 478 -2.11 25.83 -12.18
N PRO A 479 -1.50 24.97 -13.02
CA PRO A 479 -2.19 23.80 -13.59
C PRO A 479 -2.34 22.62 -12.61
N THR A 480 -1.84 22.77 -11.39
CA THR A 480 -1.87 21.75 -10.33
C THR A 480 -2.68 22.16 -9.10
N LEU A 481 -3.05 23.45 -8.97
CA LEU A 481 -3.77 23.97 -7.81
C LEU A 481 -5.26 23.60 -7.90
N GLN A 482 -5.76 22.93 -6.86
CA GLN A 482 -7.11 22.38 -6.77
C GLN A 482 -7.93 23.07 -5.67
N GLU A 483 -7.28 23.58 -4.62
CA GLU A 483 -7.91 24.30 -3.52
C GLU A 483 -7.07 25.51 -3.10
N LEU A 484 -7.74 26.65 -2.90
CA LEU A 484 -7.14 27.91 -2.48
C LEU A 484 -8.02 28.57 -1.40
N HIS A 485 -7.54 28.58 -0.16
CA HIS A 485 -8.24 29.10 1.02
C HIS A 485 -7.49 30.34 1.54
N LEU A 486 -8.12 31.52 1.42
CA LEU A 486 -7.55 32.84 1.72
C LEU A 486 -8.39 33.65 2.71
N GLU A 487 -9.45 33.06 3.26
CA GLU A 487 -10.47 33.74 4.03
C GLU A 487 -9.94 34.34 5.34
N ASN A 488 -10.67 35.31 5.91
CA ASN A 488 -10.30 35.98 7.16
C ASN A 488 -8.88 36.60 7.10
N ASN A 489 -8.66 37.47 6.13
CA ASN A 489 -7.41 38.22 5.90
C ASN A 489 -7.73 39.70 5.55
N MET A 490 -6.71 40.47 5.16
CA MET A 490 -6.83 41.88 4.75
C MET A 490 -6.48 42.11 3.27
N ILE A 491 -6.58 41.07 2.43
CA ILE A 491 -6.22 41.16 1.01
C ILE A 491 -7.25 42.04 0.28
N SER A 492 -6.76 42.92 -0.61
CA SER A 492 -7.53 44.03 -1.15
C SER A 492 -7.47 44.13 -2.69
N GLY A 493 -8.23 45.08 -3.25
CA GLY A 493 -8.25 45.35 -4.68
C GLY A 493 -9.15 44.39 -5.47
N SER A 494 -8.98 44.35 -6.80
CA SER A 494 -9.81 43.53 -7.67
C SER A 494 -9.20 42.16 -7.96
N VAL A 495 -10.03 41.12 -7.95
CA VAL A 495 -9.64 39.77 -8.35
C VAL A 495 -9.51 39.73 -9.88
N ASN A 496 -8.30 39.55 -10.37
CA ASN A 496 -7.98 39.54 -11.80
C ASN A 496 -7.46 38.16 -12.21
N LEU A 497 -8.02 37.60 -13.28
CA LEU A 497 -7.56 36.33 -13.85
C LEU A 497 -6.67 36.58 -15.07
N SER A 498 -5.53 35.91 -15.12
CA SER A 498 -4.61 35.87 -16.26
C SER A 498 -5.32 35.38 -17.53
N SER A 499 -4.78 35.66 -18.73
CA SER A 499 -5.37 35.19 -20.01
C SER A 499 -5.16 33.70 -20.28
N SER A 500 -4.40 33.01 -19.43
CA SER A 500 -4.01 31.59 -19.56
C SER A 500 -4.83 30.61 -18.72
N THR A 501 -5.88 31.06 -18.01
CA THR A 501 -6.61 30.25 -17.00
C THR A 501 -7.45 29.09 -17.56
N GLY A 502 -7.50 28.89 -18.88
CA GLY A 502 -8.22 27.78 -19.54
C GLY A 502 -7.67 26.36 -19.27
N HIS A 503 -6.63 26.24 -18.44
CA HIS A 503 -6.03 24.98 -17.98
C HIS A 503 -5.92 24.91 -16.44
N SER A 504 -6.77 25.64 -15.73
CA SER A 504 -6.83 25.63 -14.25
C SER A 504 -7.58 24.39 -13.75
N ASP A 505 -7.01 23.69 -12.78
CA ASP A 505 -7.57 22.47 -12.16
C ASP A 505 -8.39 22.79 -10.88
N LEU A 506 -8.61 24.09 -10.60
CA LEU A 506 -9.14 24.65 -9.36
C LEU A 506 -10.62 24.30 -9.11
N ARG A 507 -10.91 23.82 -7.89
CA ARG A 507 -12.21 23.26 -7.47
C ARG A 507 -12.81 23.98 -6.27
N ILE A 508 -11.97 24.47 -5.36
CA ILE A 508 -12.38 25.22 -4.18
C ILE A 508 -11.62 26.55 -4.16
N LEU A 509 -12.37 27.63 -4.01
CA LEU A 509 -11.85 28.98 -3.87
C LEU A 509 -12.62 29.71 -2.78
N ASP A 510 -11.97 29.94 -1.64
CA ASP A 510 -12.49 30.78 -0.56
C ASP A 510 -11.68 32.08 -0.47
N LEU A 511 -12.37 33.20 -0.64
CA LEU A 511 -11.87 34.57 -0.56
C LEU A 511 -12.61 35.37 0.53
N SER A 512 -13.39 34.72 1.38
CA SER A 512 -14.34 35.40 2.26
C SER A 512 -13.68 36.23 3.36
N TYR A 513 -14.41 37.19 3.94
CA TYR A 513 -13.95 38.04 5.03
C TYR A 513 -12.59 38.69 4.73
N ASN A 514 -12.55 39.45 3.64
CA ASN A 514 -11.38 40.16 3.09
C ASN A 514 -11.78 41.58 2.64
N GLN A 515 -10.91 42.29 1.93
CA GLN A 515 -11.12 43.66 1.44
C GLN A 515 -11.20 43.72 -0.10
N PHE A 516 -11.59 42.64 -0.77
CA PHE A 516 -11.71 42.61 -2.24
C PHE A 516 -12.83 43.54 -2.72
N ALA A 517 -12.58 44.26 -3.82
CA ALA A 517 -13.44 45.30 -4.33
C ALA A 517 -13.47 45.38 -5.87
N GLY A 518 -14.53 45.97 -6.41
CA GLY A 518 -14.78 46.08 -7.85
C GLY A 518 -15.99 45.23 -8.25
N TYR A 519 -15.96 44.66 -9.45
CA TYR A 519 -17.02 43.79 -9.98
C TYR A 519 -16.69 42.30 -9.76
N PHE A 520 -17.71 41.44 -9.82
CA PHE A 520 -17.50 39.99 -9.91
C PHE A 520 -16.71 39.68 -11.21
N PRO A 521 -15.65 38.85 -11.18
CA PRO A 521 -14.86 38.59 -12.37
C PRO A 521 -15.62 37.71 -13.39
N ASP A 522 -16.02 38.27 -14.52
CA ASP A 522 -16.68 37.52 -15.63
C ASP A 522 -15.90 36.24 -16.01
N LYS A 523 -14.57 36.30 -15.94
CA LYS A 523 -13.67 35.18 -16.24
C LYS A 523 -13.81 33.98 -15.30
N PHE A 524 -14.47 34.09 -14.14
CA PHE A 524 -14.75 32.92 -13.29
C PHE A 524 -15.61 31.87 -14.02
N GLY A 525 -16.43 32.27 -15.01
CA GLY A 525 -17.13 31.33 -15.91
C GLY A 525 -16.20 30.36 -16.67
N SER A 526 -14.91 30.71 -16.86
CA SER A 526 -13.93 29.81 -17.49
C SER A 526 -13.37 28.72 -16.56
N LEU A 527 -13.66 28.77 -15.25
CA LEU A 527 -13.25 27.78 -14.26
C LEU A 527 -14.27 26.63 -14.18
N HIS A 528 -14.46 25.91 -15.29
CA HIS A 528 -15.49 24.87 -15.46
C HIS A 528 -15.43 23.73 -14.41
N GLY A 529 -14.27 23.50 -13.77
CA GLY A 529 -14.06 22.51 -12.71
C GLY A 529 -14.38 23.00 -11.28
N MET A 530 -14.75 24.28 -11.11
CA MET A 530 -15.06 24.89 -9.82
C MET A 530 -16.31 24.25 -9.19
N LYS A 531 -16.18 23.81 -7.94
CA LYS A 531 -17.26 23.21 -7.13
C LYS A 531 -17.73 24.14 -6.01
N ILE A 532 -16.81 24.84 -5.36
CA ILE A 532 -17.10 25.72 -4.21
C ILE A 532 -16.46 27.07 -4.47
N LEU A 533 -17.29 28.11 -4.57
CA LEU A 533 -16.86 29.50 -4.62
C LEU A 533 -17.47 30.27 -3.43
N ASN A 534 -16.62 30.78 -2.55
CA ASN A 534 -17.02 31.66 -1.46
C ASN A 534 -16.29 33.00 -1.59
N ILE A 535 -17.04 34.09 -1.68
CA ILE A 535 -16.54 35.47 -1.70
C ILE A 535 -17.26 36.35 -0.67
N ALA A 536 -17.90 35.73 0.34
CA ALA A 536 -18.71 36.43 1.33
C ALA A 536 -17.91 37.47 2.14
N GLY A 537 -18.56 38.46 2.75
CA GLY A 537 -17.87 39.40 3.66
C GLY A 537 -16.78 40.23 2.96
N ASN A 538 -17.10 40.83 1.81
CA ASN A 538 -16.18 41.60 0.98
C ASN A 538 -16.84 42.90 0.48
N ASN A 539 -16.17 43.63 -0.39
CA ASN A 539 -16.63 44.90 -0.97
C ASN A 539 -16.84 44.79 -2.51
N PHE A 540 -17.21 43.61 -3.01
CA PHE A 540 -17.62 43.43 -4.41
C PHE A 540 -18.95 44.13 -4.68
N SER A 541 -19.15 44.60 -5.92
CA SER A 541 -20.17 45.57 -6.28
C SER A 541 -20.69 45.41 -7.72
N GLY A 542 -21.73 46.16 -8.08
CA GLY A 542 -22.38 46.06 -9.38
C GLY A 542 -23.31 44.85 -9.48
N SER A 543 -23.61 44.40 -10.70
CA SER A 543 -24.49 43.25 -10.96
C SER A 543 -23.71 41.95 -11.13
N LEU A 544 -24.29 40.85 -10.67
CA LEU A 544 -23.78 39.50 -10.92
C LEU A 544 -23.88 39.18 -12.43
N PRO A 545 -22.79 38.75 -13.08
CA PRO A 545 -22.80 38.47 -14.51
C PRO A 545 -23.48 37.13 -14.81
N THR A 546 -24.00 36.99 -16.03
CA THR A 546 -24.59 35.72 -16.48
C THR A 546 -23.58 34.59 -16.55
N ALA A 547 -22.27 34.87 -16.72
CA ALA A 547 -21.19 33.88 -16.84
C ALA A 547 -21.04 32.90 -15.65
N ILE A 548 -21.75 33.15 -14.54
CA ILE A 548 -21.90 32.16 -13.46
C ILE A 548 -22.64 30.89 -13.96
N SER A 549 -23.46 30.99 -15.02
CA SER A 549 -24.08 29.84 -15.72
C SER A 549 -23.07 28.83 -16.26
N ASP A 550 -21.87 29.31 -16.62
CA ASP A 550 -20.88 28.54 -17.37
C ASP A 550 -20.02 27.66 -16.42
N MET A 551 -20.14 27.91 -15.11
CA MET A 551 -19.52 27.16 -14.03
C MET A 551 -20.29 25.84 -13.76
N ILE A 552 -20.35 24.96 -14.77
CA ILE A 552 -21.22 23.76 -14.79
C ILE A 552 -21.01 22.77 -13.64
N SER A 553 -19.86 22.80 -12.94
CA SER A 553 -19.55 21.93 -11.81
C SER A 553 -19.90 22.53 -10.44
N LEU A 554 -20.48 23.73 -10.39
CA LEU A 554 -20.63 24.51 -9.16
C LEU A 554 -21.73 23.95 -8.24
N GLU A 555 -21.31 23.46 -7.07
CA GLU A 555 -22.15 22.85 -6.03
C GLU A 555 -22.45 23.81 -4.88
N SER A 556 -21.58 24.79 -4.62
CA SER A 556 -21.74 25.78 -3.55
C SER A 556 -21.30 27.18 -4.00
N LEU A 557 -22.15 28.18 -3.76
CA LEU A 557 -21.85 29.59 -4.04
C LEU A 557 -22.31 30.49 -2.88
N ASP A 558 -21.37 31.15 -2.22
CA ASP A 558 -21.67 32.21 -1.25
C ASP A 558 -21.10 33.56 -1.73
N ILE A 559 -21.99 34.54 -1.85
CA ILE A 559 -21.73 35.92 -2.27
C ILE A 559 -22.31 36.92 -1.26
N SER A 560 -22.63 36.48 -0.05
CA SER A 560 -23.28 37.29 0.98
C SER A 560 -22.36 38.38 1.55
N GLU A 561 -22.93 39.33 2.31
CA GLU A 561 -22.16 40.40 2.98
C GLU A 561 -21.24 41.16 2.00
N ASN A 562 -21.85 41.71 0.96
CA ASN A 562 -21.20 42.42 -0.15
C ASN A 562 -22.07 43.61 -0.62
N LEU A 563 -21.65 44.32 -1.67
CA LEU A 563 -22.36 45.46 -2.26
C LEU A 563 -22.97 45.14 -3.65
N PHE A 564 -23.35 43.88 -3.92
CA PHE A 564 -24.01 43.52 -5.17
C PHE A 564 -25.40 44.15 -5.29
N THR A 565 -25.79 44.45 -6.52
CA THR A 565 -26.97 45.24 -6.90
C THR A 565 -27.63 44.67 -8.16
N GLY A 566 -28.88 45.05 -8.41
CA GLY A 566 -29.62 44.55 -9.58
C GLY A 566 -30.17 43.13 -9.39
N PRO A 567 -30.65 42.48 -10.46
CA PRO A 567 -31.30 41.18 -10.38
C PRO A 567 -30.32 40.02 -10.20
N LEU A 568 -30.80 38.95 -9.57
CA LEU A 568 -30.15 37.63 -9.59
C LEU A 568 -30.21 37.02 -11.00
N PRO A 569 -29.14 36.37 -11.51
CA PRO A 569 -29.17 35.67 -12.79
C PRO A 569 -30.21 34.55 -12.82
N ASN A 570 -30.95 34.43 -13.92
CA ASN A 570 -32.04 33.46 -14.08
C ASN A 570 -31.62 32.12 -14.71
N ASN A 571 -30.32 31.91 -14.91
CA ASN A 571 -29.73 30.69 -15.48
C ASN A 571 -28.59 30.22 -14.55
N MET A 572 -28.92 29.68 -13.38
CA MET A 572 -27.90 29.21 -12.42
C MET A 572 -27.55 27.74 -12.66
N PRO A 573 -26.32 27.26 -12.37
CA PRO A 573 -25.95 25.86 -12.55
C PRO A 573 -26.90 24.89 -11.84
N GLU A 574 -27.42 23.89 -12.54
CA GLU A 574 -28.45 22.97 -12.01
C GLU A 574 -27.98 22.25 -10.73
N GLY A 575 -26.70 21.85 -10.71
CA GLY A 575 -26.03 21.14 -9.62
C GLY A 575 -25.77 21.95 -8.34
N LEU A 576 -26.14 23.24 -8.32
CA LEU A 576 -25.97 24.09 -7.14
C LEU A 576 -26.82 23.58 -5.97
N ASN A 577 -26.16 23.14 -4.89
CA ASN A 577 -26.77 22.54 -3.70
C ASN A 577 -26.75 23.49 -2.49
N ASN A 578 -25.78 24.40 -2.43
CA ASN A 578 -25.69 25.47 -1.44
C ASN A 578 -25.66 26.84 -2.14
N PHE A 579 -26.45 27.79 -1.65
CA PHE A 579 -26.46 29.17 -2.15
C PHE A 579 -26.72 30.16 -1.02
N ASN A 580 -26.02 31.29 -1.02
CA ASN A 580 -26.28 32.42 -0.13
C ASN A 580 -25.87 33.74 -0.81
N ALA A 581 -26.79 34.69 -0.80
CA ALA A 581 -26.65 36.05 -1.32
C ALA A 581 -27.30 37.10 -0.41
N SER A 582 -27.49 36.75 0.87
CA SER A 582 -27.98 37.70 1.90
C SER A 582 -27.00 38.87 2.10
N GLN A 583 -27.44 39.93 2.79
CA GLN A 583 -26.62 41.10 3.14
C GLN A 583 -25.96 41.77 1.91
N ASN A 584 -26.76 42.02 0.87
CA ASN A 584 -26.43 42.79 -0.34
C ASN A 584 -27.58 43.81 -0.63
N ASP A 585 -27.53 44.53 -1.77
CA ASP A 585 -28.59 45.44 -2.27
C ASP A 585 -29.21 44.95 -3.60
N LEU A 586 -29.38 43.63 -3.72
CA LEU A 586 -30.03 42.99 -4.86
C LEU A 586 -31.51 43.36 -4.97
N SER A 587 -32.04 43.33 -6.19
CA SER A 587 -33.38 43.82 -6.53
C SER A 587 -34.13 42.91 -7.51
N GLY A 588 -35.42 43.19 -7.71
CA GLY A 588 -36.25 42.46 -8.67
C GLY A 588 -36.88 41.20 -8.07
N VAL A 589 -36.92 40.11 -8.84
CA VAL A 589 -37.68 38.90 -8.49
C VAL A 589 -36.74 37.70 -8.41
N VAL A 590 -36.88 36.85 -7.38
CA VAL A 590 -36.06 35.63 -7.23
C VAL A 590 -36.38 34.62 -8.34
N PRO A 591 -35.41 34.21 -9.18
CA PRO A 591 -35.59 33.19 -10.23
C PRO A 591 -36.11 31.86 -9.69
N GLU A 592 -36.89 31.11 -10.50
CA GLU A 592 -37.49 29.82 -10.10
C GLU A 592 -36.44 28.86 -9.51
N ASP A 593 -35.32 28.68 -10.22
CA ASP A 593 -34.28 27.68 -9.91
C ASP A 593 -33.54 27.95 -8.59
N LEU A 594 -33.60 29.20 -8.11
CA LEU A 594 -33.06 29.61 -6.81
C LEU A 594 -34.08 29.47 -5.66
N ARG A 595 -35.38 29.29 -5.92
CA ARG A 595 -36.40 29.16 -4.85
C ARG A 595 -36.35 27.81 -4.12
N LYS A 596 -35.50 26.88 -4.55
CA LYS A 596 -35.14 25.67 -3.79
C LYS A 596 -34.35 25.98 -2.50
N PHE A 597 -33.73 27.16 -2.41
CA PHE A 597 -32.97 27.60 -1.24
C PHE A 597 -33.83 28.32 -0.19
N PRO A 598 -33.48 28.24 1.10
CA PRO A 598 -34.24 28.88 2.17
C PRO A 598 -34.22 30.41 2.05
N THR A 599 -35.22 31.10 2.59
CA THR A 599 -35.32 32.57 2.53
C THR A 599 -34.14 33.29 3.22
N THR A 600 -33.45 32.62 4.14
CA THR A 600 -32.19 33.10 4.76
C THR A 600 -31.03 33.23 3.77
N SER A 601 -31.05 32.51 2.65
CA SER A 601 -30.08 32.68 1.55
C SER A 601 -30.26 34.01 0.79
N PHE A 602 -31.30 34.80 1.10
CA PHE A 602 -31.65 36.03 0.38
C PHE A 602 -31.89 37.23 1.31
N PHE A 603 -32.19 36.99 2.59
CA PHE A 603 -32.47 38.02 3.60
C PHE A 603 -31.73 37.72 4.90
N PRO A 604 -31.22 38.74 5.65
CA PRO A 604 -31.47 40.18 5.52
C PRO A 604 -30.70 40.86 4.37
N GLY A 605 -30.72 42.19 4.30
CA GLY A 605 -30.00 42.99 3.30
C GLY A 605 -30.87 43.43 2.13
N ASN A 606 -31.22 42.48 1.24
CA ASN A 606 -31.76 42.74 -0.10
C ASN A 606 -33.20 43.29 -0.14
N ALA A 607 -33.42 44.49 0.40
CA ALA A 607 -34.76 45.08 0.60
C ALA A 607 -35.57 45.33 -0.70
N LYS A 608 -34.92 45.31 -1.86
CA LYS A 608 -35.53 45.48 -3.19
C LYS A 608 -35.83 44.16 -3.91
N LEU A 609 -35.49 43.02 -3.29
CA LEU A 609 -35.66 41.67 -3.85
C LEU A 609 -36.99 41.07 -3.38
N HIS A 610 -37.68 40.39 -4.28
CA HIS A 610 -39.05 39.91 -4.06
C HIS A 610 -39.21 38.42 -4.40
N PHE A 611 -39.83 37.67 -3.49
CA PHE A 611 -40.34 36.34 -3.79
C PHE A 611 -41.76 36.46 -4.38
N PRO A 612 -42.00 35.97 -5.61
CA PRO A 612 -43.35 35.96 -6.17
C PRO A 612 -44.16 34.82 -5.56
N ASN A 613 -45.46 35.05 -5.36
CA ASN A 613 -46.44 34.05 -4.92
C ASN A 613 -46.11 33.32 -3.59
N VAL A 614 -45.89 34.08 -2.51
CA VAL A 614 -46.37 33.61 -1.21
C VAL A 614 -47.90 33.52 -1.30
N PRO A 615 -48.55 32.37 -1.00
CA PRO A 615 -50.01 32.26 -1.06
C PRO A 615 -50.67 33.21 -0.06
N PRO A 616 -51.86 33.79 -0.37
CA PRO A 616 -52.45 34.87 0.41
C PRO A 616 -52.84 34.41 1.83
N GLY A 617 -52.00 34.78 2.81
CA GLY A 617 -52.02 34.23 4.17
C GLY A 617 -51.80 35.29 5.26
N LYS A 618 -52.61 36.36 5.24
CA LYS A 618 -52.65 37.49 6.19
C LYS A 618 -51.47 38.48 6.15
N THR A 619 -51.74 39.62 5.51
CA THR A 619 -51.28 40.91 6.05
C THR A 619 -51.98 41.19 7.38
N ASP A 620 -51.23 41.49 8.43
CA ASP A 620 -51.68 42.27 9.59
C ASP A 620 -50.46 42.91 10.25
N SER A 621 -50.28 44.23 10.05
CA SER A 621 -49.25 45.03 10.72
C SER A 621 -49.89 46.06 11.66
N PRO A 622 -49.78 45.87 12.99
CA PRO A 622 -49.96 46.93 13.98
C PRO A 622 -48.60 47.54 14.36
N PRO A 623 -48.57 48.78 14.89
CA PRO A 623 -47.36 49.58 15.03
C PRO A 623 -46.48 49.23 16.24
N GLU A 624 -45.30 49.84 16.30
CA GLU A 624 -44.31 49.70 17.37
C GLU A 624 -44.87 49.94 18.77
N SER A 625 -44.67 48.97 19.68
CA SER A 625 -44.38 49.23 21.10
C SER A 625 -43.88 47.97 21.80
N SER A 626 -43.38 48.12 23.04
CA SER A 626 -42.47 47.16 23.67
C SER A 626 -43.14 45.97 24.39
N LYS A 627 -42.41 44.83 24.41
CA LYS A 627 -42.39 43.72 25.40
C LYS A 627 -43.32 42.49 25.22
N LYS A 628 -42.61 41.34 25.08
CA LYS A 628 -42.89 39.97 25.57
C LYS A 628 -43.95 39.08 24.88
N LYS A 629 -43.41 38.08 24.15
CA LYS A 629 -43.90 36.72 23.83
C LYS A 629 -45.21 36.24 24.47
N HIS A 630 -46.01 35.56 23.66
CA HIS A 630 -46.47 34.20 24.01
C HIS A 630 -46.39 33.26 22.80
N MET A 631 -46.01 31.99 23.02
CA MET A 631 -45.72 31.02 21.95
C MET A 631 -46.73 29.86 21.97
N ASN A 632 -47.10 29.36 20.78
CA ASN A 632 -48.19 28.40 20.62
C ASN A 632 -47.87 27.01 21.24
N THR A 633 -48.89 26.34 21.81
CA THR A 633 -48.70 25.25 22.78
C THR A 633 -48.03 24.01 22.20
N MET A 634 -48.34 23.61 20.96
CA MET A 634 -47.67 22.46 20.31
C MET A 634 -46.19 22.75 20.00
N VAL A 635 -45.87 23.99 19.57
CA VAL A 635 -44.48 24.43 19.37
C VAL A 635 -43.74 24.50 20.71
N LYS A 636 -44.41 24.90 21.80
CA LYS A 636 -43.87 24.75 23.15
C LYS A 636 -43.61 23.29 23.50
N VAL A 637 -44.52 22.34 23.24
CA VAL A 637 -44.28 20.92 23.56
C VAL A 637 -43.10 20.36 22.76
N ILE A 638 -43.03 20.61 21.45
CA ILE A 638 -41.90 20.13 20.62
C ILE A 638 -40.58 20.75 21.08
N ILE A 639 -40.52 22.08 21.26
CA ILE A 639 -39.30 22.74 21.74
C ILE A 639 -38.96 22.30 23.17
N ILE A 640 -39.94 22.07 24.06
CA ILE A 640 -39.68 21.53 25.40
C ILE A 640 -39.14 20.10 25.32
N VAL A 641 -39.68 19.22 24.46
CA VAL A 641 -39.15 17.85 24.29
C VAL A 641 -37.74 17.88 23.70
N SER A 642 -37.51 18.64 22.62
CA SER A 642 -36.17 18.78 22.02
C SER A 642 -35.17 19.44 22.96
N CYS A 643 -35.56 20.47 23.72
CA CYS A 643 -34.71 21.07 24.74
C CYS A 643 -34.53 20.18 25.96
N VAL A 644 -35.50 19.35 26.35
CA VAL A 644 -35.32 18.36 27.43
C VAL A 644 -34.41 17.23 26.98
N VAL A 645 -34.49 16.77 25.74
CA VAL A 645 -33.54 15.79 25.18
C VAL A 645 -32.15 16.40 25.08
N ALA A 646 -32.00 17.61 24.51
CA ALA A 646 -30.73 18.30 24.42
C ALA A 646 -30.14 18.63 25.80
N LEU A 647 -30.97 19.06 26.76
CA LEU A 647 -30.52 19.36 28.12
C LEU A 647 -30.26 18.08 28.92
N PHE A 648 -30.95 16.97 28.65
CA PHE A 648 -30.64 15.66 29.22
C PHE A 648 -29.29 15.16 28.68
N ILE A 649 -29.05 15.24 27.37
CA ILE A 649 -27.75 14.96 26.74
C ILE A 649 -26.66 15.87 27.30
N LEU A 650 -26.89 17.18 27.43
CA LEU A 650 -25.94 18.12 28.03
C LEU A 650 -25.76 17.90 29.53
N THR A 651 -26.76 17.42 30.28
CA THR A 651 -26.56 16.98 31.67
C THR A 651 -25.84 15.65 31.77
N LEU A 652 -26.01 14.72 30.83
CA LEU A 652 -25.21 13.49 30.77
C LEU A 652 -23.76 13.80 30.41
N LEU A 653 -23.51 14.69 29.44
CA LEU A 653 -22.18 15.22 29.14
C LEU A 653 -21.59 15.99 30.33
N ALA A 654 -22.36 16.86 30.98
CA ALA A 654 -21.89 17.61 32.15
C ALA A 654 -21.64 16.69 33.35
N ILE A 655 -22.47 15.66 33.58
CA ILE A 655 -22.26 14.64 34.61
C ILE A 655 -21.06 13.75 34.25
N PHE A 656 -20.84 13.42 32.97
CA PHE A 656 -19.68 12.67 32.50
C PHE A 656 -18.39 13.48 32.68
N ILE A 657 -18.37 14.74 32.27
CA ILE A 657 -17.26 15.69 32.47
C ILE A 657 -17.04 15.98 33.97
N HIS A 658 -18.10 16.08 34.76
CA HIS A 658 -18.02 16.29 36.21
C HIS A 658 -17.58 15.02 36.94
N TYR A 659 -17.96 13.84 36.48
CA TYR A 659 -17.47 12.54 36.97
C TYR A 659 -16.00 12.34 36.60
N ILE A 660 -15.58 12.74 35.39
CA ILE A 660 -14.16 12.80 34.99
C ILE A 660 -13.38 13.81 35.86
N ARG A 661 -13.99 14.94 36.26
CA ARG A 661 -13.37 15.90 37.21
C ARG A 661 -13.34 15.40 38.65
N ILE A 662 -14.37 14.72 39.14
CA ILE A 662 -14.43 14.13 40.49
C ILE A 662 -13.50 12.91 40.59
N SER A 663 -13.40 12.10 39.54
CA SER A 663 -12.40 11.03 39.41
C SER A 663 -10.95 11.56 39.31
N ARG A 664 -10.79 12.88 39.14
CA ARG A 664 -9.50 13.61 39.24
C ARG A 664 -9.38 14.44 40.54
N SER A 665 -10.31 14.32 41.49
CA SER A 665 -10.37 15.14 42.71
C SER A 665 -10.64 14.30 43.96
N SER A 666 -9.58 13.89 44.64
CA SER A 666 -9.69 13.39 46.03
C SER A 666 -10.29 14.48 46.94
N PRO A 667 -11.16 14.13 47.90
CA PRO A 667 -11.68 15.11 48.86
C PRO A 667 -10.65 15.36 49.98
N GLU A 668 -10.15 16.59 50.08
CA GLU A 668 -9.51 17.05 51.32
C GLU A 668 -10.57 17.24 52.41
N TYR A 669 -10.25 16.80 53.62
CA TYR A 669 -11.06 17.08 54.81
C TYR A 669 -10.60 18.39 55.44
N ASP A 670 -11.44 19.43 55.36
CA ASP A 670 -11.15 20.74 55.95
C ASP A 670 -11.39 20.73 57.47
N THR A 671 -10.32 20.94 58.24
CA THR A 671 -10.40 21.34 59.65
C THR A 671 -9.35 22.40 59.98
N HIS A 672 -9.70 23.67 59.77
CA HIS A 672 -9.02 24.82 60.40
C HIS A 672 -8.87 24.64 61.92
N LYS A 673 -7.63 24.78 62.43
CA LYS A 673 -7.37 25.46 63.71
C LYS A 673 -5.90 25.86 63.89
N ASP A 674 -5.66 27.16 63.95
CA ASP A 674 -4.37 27.76 64.26
C ASP A 674 -3.94 27.51 65.71
N ILE A 675 -2.66 27.19 65.92
CA ILE A 675 -1.91 27.57 67.12
C ILE A 675 -0.53 28.10 66.69
N HIS A 676 -0.27 29.39 66.92
CA HIS A 676 1.07 29.98 66.82
C HIS A 676 2.02 29.41 67.88
N VAL A 677 3.27 29.12 67.50
CA VAL A 677 4.48 29.58 68.21
C VAL A 677 5.58 29.90 67.18
N ARG A 678 6.39 30.93 67.46
CA ARG A 678 7.49 31.44 66.61
C ARG A 678 8.80 31.42 67.42
N ALA A 679 9.79 30.60 67.03
CA ALA A 679 11.11 30.63 67.68
C ALA A 679 12.28 30.17 66.77
N GLN A 680 13.28 31.04 66.67
CA GLN A 680 14.70 30.81 66.37
C GLN A 680 15.48 31.25 67.64
N PRO A 681 16.83 31.14 67.78
CA PRO A 681 17.85 30.26 67.15
C PRO A 681 18.85 29.67 68.23
N ILE A 682 20.13 29.42 67.85
CA ILE A 682 21.40 29.67 68.63
C ILE A 682 22.19 28.51 69.34
N ILE A 683 23.34 28.14 68.71
CA ILE A 683 24.74 27.95 69.21
C ILE A 683 25.26 26.71 70.00
N SER A 684 26.41 26.18 69.51
CA SER A 684 27.45 25.29 70.15
C SER A 684 27.06 23.84 70.53
N GLY A 685 27.93 22.81 70.59
CA GLY A 685 29.40 22.63 70.50
C GLY A 685 29.87 21.60 71.58
N PRO A 686 31.08 20.96 71.60
CA PRO A 686 32.26 21.02 70.72
C PRO A 686 32.77 19.60 70.24
N VAL A 687 34.10 19.42 70.06
CA VAL A 687 34.81 18.30 69.36
C VAL A 687 35.95 17.70 70.24
N PRO A 688 36.18 16.35 70.31
CA PRO A 688 37.36 15.68 69.68
C PRO A 688 37.08 14.22 69.18
N VAL A 689 37.53 13.72 68.00
CA VAL A 689 38.87 13.53 67.35
C VAL A 689 39.68 12.32 67.87
N ARG A 690 40.06 11.40 66.94
CA ARG A 690 41.32 10.58 66.80
C ARG A 690 41.05 9.12 66.35
N THR A 691 41.76 8.48 65.39
CA THR A 691 42.80 8.94 64.42
C THR A 691 43.07 7.91 63.30
N SER A 692 43.60 8.40 62.16
CA SER A 692 44.64 7.75 61.29
C SER A 692 44.25 6.55 60.41
N GLU A 693 44.82 6.30 59.21
CA GLU A 693 45.49 7.03 58.08
C GLU A 693 45.60 5.96 56.94
N ARG A 694 45.80 6.17 55.63
CA ARG A 694 46.08 7.28 54.68
C ARG A 694 45.33 6.91 53.35
N GLY A 695 45.45 7.52 52.17
CA GLY A 695 46.15 8.64 51.53
C GLY A 695 45.90 8.47 50.00
N GLY A 696 45.54 9.47 49.19
CA GLY A 696 46.33 10.63 48.78
C GLY A 696 46.92 10.38 47.37
N ALA A 697 46.73 11.20 46.33
CA ALA A 697 46.36 12.63 46.30
C ALA A 697 45.65 13.08 44.99
N LEU A 698 45.15 14.33 45.00
CA LEU A 698 44.86 15.17 43.81
C LEU A 698 46.19 15.84 43.33
N VAL A 699 46.32 16.76 42.36
CA VAL A 699 45.48 17.86 41.81
C VAL A 699 46.02 18.24 40.41
N VAL A 700 45.27 19.03 39.62
CA VAL A 700 45.63 20.34 38.97
C VAL A 700 44.75 20.59 37.72
N SER A 701 44.51 21.87 37.37
CA SER A 701 43.75 22.35 36.20
C SER A 701 44.48 23.57 35.56
N ALA A 702 43.95 24.09 34.43
CA ALA A 702 44.25 25.36 33.72
C ALA A 702 45.07 25.31 32.40
N GLU A 703 44.62 26.13 31.41
CA GLU A 703 45.35 26.91 30.36
C GLU A 703 46.54 26.29 29.52
N GLU A 704 46.92 26.72 28.30
CA GLU A 704 46.33 27.58 27.23
C GLU A 704 47.01 27.37 25.83
N LEU A 705 46.32 27.82 24.76
CA LEU A 705 46.75 28.36 23.44
C LEU A 705 48.16 28.15 22.78
N MET A 706 48.13 27.85 21.45
CA MET A 706 49.06 28.30 20.36
C MET A 706 50.50 27.69 20.28
N THR A 707 51.24 27.61 19.14
CA THR A 707 51.07 28.06 17.72
C THR A 707 51.92 27.26 16.69
N SER A 708 51.46 27.19 15.43
CA SER A 708 52.21 27.39 14.15
C SER A 708 53.45 26.54 13.74
N ARG A 709 53.39 25.95 12.53
CA ARG A 709 54.32 26.30 11.41
C ARG A 709 53.78 25.99 10.01
N LYS A 710 54.32 26.70 9.00
CA LYS A 710 53.95 26.74 7.55
C LYS A 710 54.80 25.74 6.72
N GLY A 711 54.51 25.43 5.44
CA GLY A 711 53.61 26.11 4.50
C GLY A 711 53.32 25.41 3.15
N SER A 712 53.05 26.23 2.13
CA SER A 712 52.37 25.96 0.83
C SER A 712 53.37 25.95 -0.37
N PRO A 713 52.99 25.87 -1.68
CA PRO A 713 51.65 25.75 -2.30
C PRO A 713 51.54 24.74 -3.48
N VAL A 714 50.34 24.64 -4.10
CA VAL A 714 50.05 24.90 -5.54
C VAL A 714 48.52 24.86 -5.76
N GLU A 715 48.04 25.36 -6.90
CA GLU A 715 46.68 25.89 -7.12
C GLU A 715 45.61 24.90 -7.62
N ALA A 716 44.35 25.29 -7.36
CA ALA A 716 43.13 25.15 -8.18
C ALA A 716 42.82 23.87 -8.99
N ILE A 717 41.62 23.31 -8.76
CA ILE A 717 40.45 23.41 -9.67
C ILE A 717 39.20 22.78 -8.99
N SER A 718 38.00 23.28 -9.32
CA SER A 718 36.67 22.84 -8.84
C SER A 718 35.80 22.39 -10.05
N PRO A 719 34.51 22.01 -9.94
CA PRO A 719 33.66 21.87 -8.75
C PRO A 719 32.83 20.55 -8.71
N ASP A 720 31.89 20.50 -7.75
CA ASP A 720 30.59 19.79 -7.75
C ASP A 720 30.44 18.33 -8.24
N GLU A 721 30.00 17.47 -7.32
CA GLU A 721 29.00 16.44 -7.64
C GLU A 721 28.00 16.30 -6.45
N LYS A 722 26.70 16.49 -6.71
CA LYS A 722 25.60 16.46 -5.72
C LYS A 722 24.47 15.57 -6.24
N MET A 723 24.26 14.39 -5.65
CA MET A 723 23.19 13.48 -6.11
C MET A 723 22.78 12.41 -5.07
N VAL A 724 21.53 11.91 -5.18
CA VAL A 724 20.94 10.73 -4.49
C VAL A 724 20.64 10.94 -2.99
N ALA A 725 19.53 10.51 -2.38
CA ALA A 725 18.26 9.84 -2.80
C ALA A 725 17.07 10.63 -2.20
N VAL A 726 15.78 10.49 -2.53
CA VAL A 726 14.93 9.40 -3.09
C VAL A 726 14.53 8.31 -2.10
N THR A 727 13.37 8.53 -1.49
CA THR A 727 12.31 7.54 -1.21
C THR A 727 10.99 8.06 -1.84
N GLY A 728 9.94 7.26 -2.00
CA GLY A 728 9.87 5.80 -1.83
C GLY A 728 8.48 5.22 -2.14
N PHE A 729 8.46 3.89 -2.38
CA PHE A 729 7.35 2.93 -2.28
C PHE A 729 6.01 3.13 -3.04
N SER A 730 5.34 1.99 -3.24
CA SER A 730 4.00 1.83 -3.83
C SER A 730 3.29 0.68 -3.11
N PRO A 731 2.02 0.83 -2.67
CA PRO A 731 1.22 -0.28 -2.15
C PRO A 731 0.58 -1.15 -3.24
N SER A 732 0.10 -2.34 -2.84
CA SER A 732 -0.71 -3.28 -3.63
C SER A 732 -2.04 -2.66 -4.09
N LYS A 733 -2.42 -2.78 -5.37
CA LYS A 733 -3.06 -3.97 -5.98
C LYS A 733 -4.38 -4.39 -5.32
N ALA A 734 -5.48 -3.90 -5.90
CA ALA A 734 -6.78 -4.56 -5.89
C ALA A 734 -7.50 -4.32 -7.24
N SER A 735 -7.12 -5.09 -8.26
CA SER A 735 -7.88 -5.26 -9.51
C SER A 735 -7.23 -6.30 -10.43
N HIS A 736 -8.03 -7.24 -10.92
CA HIS A 736 -7.76 -7.96 -12.16
C HIS A 736 -8.92 -7.67 -13.13
N PHE A 737 -8.71 -6.69 -14.01
CA PHE A 737 -9.44 -6.65 -15.27
C PHE A 737 -8.83 -7.70 -16.20
N SER A 738 -9.67 -8.51 -16.83
CA SER A 738 -9.28 -9.50 -17.84
C SER A 738 -8.63 -8.84 -19.06
N TRP A 739 -7.57 -9.45 -19.60
CA TRP A 739 -7.01 -9.11 -20.91
C TRP A 739 -6.69 -10.37 -21.71
N SER A 740 -7.35 -10.54 -22.85
CA SER A 740 -7.00 -11.49 -23.90
C SER A 740 -7.58 -10.95 -25.22
N PRO A 741 -6.77 -10.82 -26.29
CA PRO A 741 -7.25 -10.77 -27.67
C PRO A 741 -7.18 -12.15 -28.33
N GLU A 742 -7.98 -12.36 -29.37
CA GLU A 742 -8.21 -13.68 -29.98
C GLU A 742 -7.12 -14.11 -30.99
N SER A 743 -7.24 -15.37 -31.45
CA SER A 743 -6.32 -16.02 -32.37
C SER A 743 -6.34 -15.43 -33.78
N GLY A 744 -5.21 -15.54 -34.50
CA GLY A 744 -5.15 -15.26 -35.93
C GLY A 744 -5.43 -16.51 -36.77
N ASP A 745 -6.39 -16.41 -37.69
CA ASP A 745 -6.55 -17.34 -38.82
C ASP A 745 -5.84 -16.79 -40.06
N SER A 746 -5.45 -17.70 -40.97
CA SER A 746 -4.75 -17.34 -42.20
C SER A 746 -5.61 -17.60 -43.45
N PHE A 747 -5.82 -16.59 -44.31
CA PHE A 747 -6.02 -16.80 -45.75
C PHE A 747 -5.85 -15.52 -46.58
N THR A 748 -5.17 -15.66 -47.73
CA THR A 748 -5.16 -14.79 -48.93
C THR A 748 -4.87 -13.28 -48.78
N ALA A 749 -3.92 -12.80 -49.60
CA ALA A 749 -3.74 -11.37 -49.83
C ALA A 749 -4.71 -10.86 -50.91
N GLU A 750 -5.55 -9.88 -50.56
CA GLU A 750 -5.83 -8.70 -51.38
C GLU A 750 -6.61 -7.63 -50.58
N ASN A 751 -6.28 -6.35 -50.78
CA ASN A 751 -7.08 -5.17 -50.43
C ASN A 751 -7.67 -5.06 -49.00
N LEU A 752 -6.81 -4.78 -48.01
CA LEU A 752 -7.21 -4.04 -46.79
C LEU A 752 -6.41 -2.73 -46.66
N ALA A 753 -7.06 -1.70 -46.12
CA ALA A 753 -6.59 -0.33 -46.18
C ALA A 753 -5.39 -0.05 -45.25
N ARG A 754 -4.57 0.94 -45.62
CA ARG A 754 -3.55 1.51 -44.74
C ARG A 754 -4.20 2.12 -43.49
N LEU A 755 -4.09 1.45 -42.35
CA LEU A 755 -4.29 2.06 -41.04
C LEU A 755 -3.09 2.96 -40.74
N ASP A 756 -3.24 4.25 -41.04
CA ASP A 756 -2.23 5.30 -40.90
C ASP A 756 -2.09 5.74 -39.42
N THR A 757 -1.64 4.83 -38.56
CA THR A 757 -1.47 5.03 -37.12
C THR A 757 -0.24 5.88 -36.82
N ARG A 758 -0.36 7.19 -37.00
CA ARG A 758 0.71 8.15 -36.73
C ARG A 758 0.84 8.41 -35.24
N SER A 759 2.07 8.27 -34.70
CA SER A 759 2.39 8.83 -33.38
C SER A 759 2.28 10.37 -33.44
N PRO A 760 1.71 11.05 -32.42
CA PRO A 760 1.56 12.51 -32.45
C PRO A 760 2.90 13.26 -32.43
N ASP A 761 3.88 12.71 -31.71
CA ASP A 761 5.14 13.37 -31.42
C ASP A 761 6.25 12.96 -32.40
N ARG A 762 6.91 13.96 -32.99
CA ARG A 762 8.23 13.77 -33.60
C ARG A 762 9.24 13.48 -32.49
N LEU A 763 10.05 12.45 -32.68
CA LEU A 763 11.20 12.17 -31.82
C LEU A 763 12.31 13.22 -32.08
N ILE A 764 12.34 14.30 -31.30
CA ILE A 764 13.27 15.45 -31.47
C ILE A 764 14.66 15.17 -30.84
N GLY A 765 14.85 14.01 -30.22
CA GLY A 765 16.08 13.60 -29.55
C GLY A 765 17.15 13.03 -30.47
N GLU A 766 18.26 12.64 -29.83
CA GLU A 766 19.37 12.00 -30.53
C GLU A 766 19.22 10.47 -30.51
N LEU A 767 19.25 9.85 -31.69
CA LEU A 767 19.39 8.41 -31.84
C LEU A 767 20.86 8.02 -31.95
N HIS A 768 21.30 7.09 -31.10
CA HIS A 768 22.70 6.65 -30.99
C HIS A 768 22.80 5.15 -31.31
N PHE A 769 23.53 4.81 -32.36
CA PHE A 769 23.79 3.42 -32.73
C PHE A 769 24.95 2.80 -31.94
N LEU A 770 24.92 1.48 -31.81
CA LEU A 770 25.92 0.65 -31.13
C LEU A 770 26.64 -0.31 -32.10
N ASP A 771 26.17 -0.42 -33.35
CA ASP A 771 26.90 -0.97 -34.49
C ASP A 771 26.55 -0.20 -35.78
N ASP A 772 27.37 -0.36 -36.82
CA ASP A 772 27.20 0.29 -38.13
C ASP A 772 26.26 -0.50 -39.07
N ILE A 773 25.53 -1.51 -38.56
CA ILE A 773 24.70 -2.42 -39.36
C ILE A 773 23.32 -1.81 -39.64
N ILE A 774 22.89 -0.85 -38.81
CA ILE A 774 21.60 -0.18 -38.92
C ILE A 774 21.81 1.33 -38.97
N ALA A 775 21.32 1.95 -40.04
CA ALA A 775 21.14 3.40 -40.14
C ALA A 775 19.64 3.68 -40.33
N LEU A 776 19.09 4.52 -39.46
CA LEU A 776 17.73 5.06 -39.54
C LEU A 776 17.68 6.42 -38.82
N THR A 777 16.69 7.25 -39.14
CA THR A 777 16.46 8.56 -38.53
C THR A 777 15.45 8.48 -37.37
N PRO A 778 15.48 9.42 -36.40
CA PRO A 778 14.43 9.53 -35.38
C PRO A 778 13.02 9.61 -36.00
N GLU A 779 12.88 10.26 -37.16
CA GLU A 779 11.63 10.36 -37.91
C GLU A 779 11.17 9.06 -38.59
N GLU A 780 12.09 8.17 -38.97
CA GLU A 780 11.73 6.81 -39.43
C GLU A 780 11.31 5.95 -38.23
N LEU A 781 12.03 6.05 -37.11
CA LEU A 781 11.67 5.36 -35.86
C LEU A 781 10.30 5.81 -35.32
N SER A 782 9.95 7.09 -35.45
CA SER A 782 8.66 7.63 -34.97
C SER A 782 7.47 7.31 -35.88
N ARG A 783 7.71 6.82 -37.11
CA ARG A 783 6.68 6.41 -38.08
C ARG A 783 6.51 4.90 -38.18
N ALA A 784 7.51 4.12 -37.78
CA ALA A 784 7.50 2.67 -37.81
C ALA A 784 6.28 2.08 -37.07
N PRO A 785 5.41 1.29 -37.73
CA PRO A 785 4.31 0.61 -37.06
C PRO A 785 4.80 -0.26 -35.89
N ALA A 786 4.19 -0.07 -34.72
CA ALA A 786 4.68 -0.58 -33.45
C ALA A 786 3.62 -1.44 -32.71
N GLU A 787 3.85 -2.76 -32.67
CA GLU A 787 3.02 -3.70 -31.90
C GLU A 787 3.55 -3.84 -30.47
N VAL A 788 2.68 -3.88 -29.45
CA VAL A 788 3.10 -4.08 -28.05
C VAL A 788 3.49 -5.55 -27.82
N LEU A 789 4.72 -5.80 -27.39
CA LEU A 789 5.24 -7.14 -27.05
C LEU A 789 5.10 -7.48 -25.56
N GLY A 790 4.92 -6.48 -24.69
CA GLY A 790 4.76 -6.69 -23.25
C GLY A 790 5.29 -5.54 -22.39
N ARG A 791 4.93 -5.56 -21.09
CA ARG A 791 5.34 -4.54 -20.10
C ARG A 791 6.26 -5.15 -19.05
N SER A 792 7.11 -4.33 -18.43
CA SER A 792 8.06 -4.73 -17.39
C SER A 792 8.29 -3.57 -16.40
N SER A 793 8.93 -3.84 -15.25
CA SER A 793 9.39 -2.81 -14.28
C SER A 793 10.28 -1.72 -14.89
N HIS A 794 10.88 -1.97 -16.04
CA HIS A 794 11.66 -1.00 -16.80
C HIS A 794 10.85 -0.17 -17.80
N GLY A 795 9.61 -0.54 -18.11
CA GLY A 795 8.80 0.01 -19.19
C GLY A 795 8.37 -1.03 -20.24
N THR A 796 7.87 -0.54 -21.38
CA THR A 796 7.14 -1.32 -22.40
C THR A 796 8.06 -1.73 -23.57
N SER A 797 7.94 -2.98 -24.03
CA SER A 797 8.60 -3.47 -25.24
C SER A 797 7.64 -3.43 -26.43
N TYR A 798 8.13 -3.01 -27.58
CA TYR A 798 7.40 -2.95 -28.85
C TYR A 798 8.19 -3.67 -29.96
N LYS A 799 7.49 -4.23 -30.94
CA LYS A 799 8.02 -4.66 -32.25
C LYS A 799 7.76 -3.52 -33.22
N ALA A 800 8.80 -2.80 -33.60
CA ALA A 800 8.75 -1.78 -34.64
C ALA A 800 9.12 -2.39 -35.99
N THR A 801 8.36 -2.05 -37.04
CA THR A 801 8.65 -2.42 -38.43
C THR A 801 9.08 -1.18 -39.20
N LEU A 802 10.32 -1.14 -39.71
CA LEU A 802 10.80 -0.01 -40.50
C LEU A 802 10.34 -0.10 -41.96
N ASP A 803 10.31 1.03 -42.66
CA ASP A 803 9.93 1.11 -44.09
C ASP A 803 10.83 0.26 -45.02
N ASN A 804 12.06 -0.07 -44.59
CA ASN A 804 12.98 -0.97 -45.30
C ASN A 804 12.76 -2.47 -44.99
N GLY A 805 11.72 -2.82 -44.22
CA GLY A 805 11.39 -4.19 -43.82
C GLY A 805 12.14 -4.73 -42.60
N LEU A 806 13.05 -3.96 -41.99
CA LEU A 806 13.76 -4.37 -40.78
C LEU A 806 12.84 -4.37 -39.56
N LEU A 807 12.84 -5.47 -38.82
CA LEU A 807 12.10 -5.63 -37.57
C LEU A 807 13.01 -5.39 -36.36
N LEU A 808 12.61 -4.50 -35.46
CA LEU A 808 13.37 -4.15 -34.26
C LEU A 808 12.51 -4.26 -33.00
N ARG A 809 13.11 -4.79 -31.92
CA ARG A 809 12.54 -4.72 -30.57
C ARG A 809 12.97 -3.42 -29.92
N VAL A 810 12.02 -2.50 -29.79
CA VAL A 810 12.20 -1.16 -29.18
C VAL A 810 11.63 -1.20 -27.77
N LYS A 811 12.47 -1.00 -26.74
CA LYS A 811 12.05 -0.95 -25.35
C LYS A 811 12.01 0.49 -24.85
N TRP A 812 10.80 1.00 -24.66
CA TRP A 812 10.54 2.32 -24.08
C TRP A 812 10.72 2.25 -22.56
N LEU A 813 11.63 3.06 -22.02
CA LEU A 813 11.93 3.09 -20.60
C LEU A 813 10.97 4.01 -19.83
N ARG A 814 10.50 3.55 -18.66
CA ARG A 814 9.67 4.34 -17.74
C ARG A 814 10.46 5.55 -17.20
N GLU A 815 9.77 6.60 -16.76
CA GLU A 815 10.43 7.73 -16.09
C GLU A 815 11.22 7.27 -14.84
N GLY A 816 12.28 7.99 -14.47
CA GLY A 816 13.08 7.76 -13.25
C GLY A 816 13.92 6.46 -13.20
N VAL A 817 13.63 5.45 -14.02
CA VAL A 817 14.34 4.15 -13.94
C VAL A 817 15.74 4.21 -14.52
N ALA A 818 15.98 5.02 -15.56
CA ALA A 818 17.27 5.11 -16.25
C ALA A 818 18.21 6.13 -15.58
N LYS A 819 19.50 5.81 -15.51
CA LYS A 819 20.58 6.71 -15.05
C LYS A 819 20.67 8.00 -15.87
N GLN A 820 21.36 9.00 -15.33
CA GLN A 820 21.70 10.22 -16.06
C GLN A 820 22.51 9.93 -17.33
N ARG A 821 22.36 10.78 -18.35
CA ARG A 821 22.94 10.60 -19.70
C ARG A 821 24.44 10.24 -19.67
N LYS A 822 25.25 10.98 -18.90
CA LYS A 822 26.71 10.78 -18.74
C LYS A 822 27.05 9.35 -18.29
N GLU A 823 26.31 8.79 -17.33
CA GLU A 823 26.50 7.42 -16.84
C GLU A 823 25.91 6.37 -17.79
N PHE A 824 24.70 6.60 -18.30
CA PHE A 824 24.03 5.68 -19.22
C PHE A 824 24.90 5.43 -20.48
N VAL A 825 25.44 6.50 -21.07
CA VAL A 825 26.37 6.44 -22.21
C VAL A 825 27.67 5.71 -21.84
N LYS A 826 28.20 5.91 -20.62
CA LYS A 826 29.42 5.27 -20.12
C LYS A 826 29.23 3.77 -19.87
N GLU A 827 28.05 3.33 -19.45
CA GLU A 827 27.75 1.91 -19.23
C GLU A 827 27.35 1.19 -20.52
N ILE A 828 26.46 1.76 -21.36
CA ILE A 828 25.98 1.08 -22.58
C ILE A 828 27.12 0.81 -23.58
N LYS A 829 28.11 1.72 -23.67
CA LYS A 829 29.31 1.53 -24.49
C LYS A 829 30.17 0.33 -24.08
N LYS A 830 30.08 -0.15 -22.84
CA LYS A 830 30.84 -1.34 -22.37
C LYS A 830 30.30 -2.65 -22.93
N PHE A 831 29.05 -2.66 -23.40
CA PHE A 831 28.39 -3.87 -23.90
C PHE A 831 27.71 -3.68 -25.27
N ALA A 832 28.00 -2.57 -25.97
CA ALA A 832 27.69 -2.36 -27.38
C ALA A 832 28.12 -3.56 -28.24
N ASN A 833 29.37 -3.98 -28.09
CA ASN A 833 30.02 -5.02 -28.90
C ASN A 833 29.63 -6.46 -28.53
N ILE A 834 28.60 -6.69 -27.71
CA ILE A 834 28.12 -8.03 -27.34
C ILE A 834 27.34 -8.62 -28.52
N ARG A 835 27.95 -9.59 -29.20
CA ARG A 835 27.38 -10.31 -30.35
C ARG A 835 27.75 -11.78 -30.22
N HIS A 836 26.74 -12.64 -30.06
CA HIS A 836 26.87 -14.09 -29.87
C HIS A 836 25.57 -14.75 -30.33
N PRO A 837 25.56 -15.96 -30.94
CA PRO A 837 24.33 -16.58 -31.44
C PRO A 837 23.21 -16.64 -30.39
N ASN A 838 23.54 -17.02 -29.15
CA ASN A 838 22.58 -17.14 -28.05
C ASN A 838 22.39 -15.86 -27.20
N VAL A 839 22.73 -14.67 -27.71
CA VAL A 839 22.50 -13.38 -27.02
C VAL A 839 21.90 -12.37 -28.02
N VAL A 840 20.81 -11.70 -27.66
CA VAL A 840 20.12 -10.72 -28.53
C VAL A 840 20.96 -9.45 -28.69
N GLY A 841 21.23 -9.00 -29.91
CA GLY A 841 22.08 -7.82 -30.14
C GLY A 841 21.40 -6.51 -29.73
N LEU A 842 22.08 -5.71 -28.89
CA LEU A 842 21.71 -4.31 -28.66
C LEU A 842 22.26 -3.44 -29.79
N ARG A 843 21.36 -2.77 -30.51
CA ARG A 843 21.63 -2.04 -31.76
C ARG A 843 21.76 -0.53 -31.56
N GLY A 844 21.08 0.02 -30.58
CA GLY A 844 21.04 1.47 -30.37
C GLY A 844 20.32 1.87 -29.09
N TYR A 845 20.31 3.17 -28.82
CA TYR A 845 19.43 3.81 -27.85
C TYR A 845 19.03 5.20 -28.35
N TYR A 846 17.81 5.62 -28.08
CA TYR A 846 17.35 6.99 -28.34
C TYR A 846 17.31 7.76 -27.03
N TRP A 847 17.76 9.02 -27.07
CA TRP A 847 17.77 9.93 -25.95
C TRP A 847 17.05 11.24 -26.32
N GLY A 848 15.79 11.35 -25.92
CA GLY A 848 14.95 12.52 -26.09
C GLY A 848 15.29 13.71 -25.20
N PRO A 849 14.68 14.88 -25.46
CA PRO A 849 14.76 16.04 -24.59
C PRO A 849 14.08 15.82 -23.23
N THR A 850 12.99 15.03 -23.14
CA THR A 850 12.29 14.79 -21.87
C THR A 850 12.76 13.54 -21.12
N GLN A 851 12.38 13.41 -19.85
CA GLN A 851 12.75 12.25 -19.01
C GLN A 851 12.10 10.92 -19.44
N HIS A 852 10.97 10.98 -20.14
CA HIS A 852 10.18 9.81 -20.57
C HIS A 852 10.67 9.24 -21.90
N GLU A 853 11.33 10.05 -22.72
CA GLU A 853 11.73 9.73 -24.10
C GLU A 853 13.07 8.96 -24.18
N LYS A 854 13.14 7.79 -23.54
CA LYS A 854 14.36 6.96 -23.52
C LYS A 854 14.04 5.59 -24.07
N LEU A 855 14.63 5.23 -25.21
CA LEU A 855 14.39 3.93 -25.87
C LEU A 855 15.69 3.12 -25.95
N ILE A 856 15.61 1.80 -25.82
CA ILE A 856 16.67 0.85 -26.17
C ILE A 856 16.24 0.08 -27.43
N LEU A 857 17.12 -0.01 -28.43
CA LEU A 857 16.86 -0.70 -29.69
C LEU A 857 17.66 -2.02 -29.72
N SER A 858 17.00 -3.10 -30.10
CA SER A 858 17.54 -4.47 -30.11
C SER A 858 16.97 -5.30 -31.25
N ASP A 859 17.62 -6.42 -31.58
CA ASP A 859 17.09 -7.36 -32.57
C ASP A 859 15.69 -7.86 -32.17
N TYR A 860 14.74 -7.86 -33.12
CA TYR A 860 13.47 -8.55 -32.94
C TYR A 860 13.63 -10.05 -33.22
N ILE A 861 13.01 -10.88 -32.38
CA ILE A 861 13.03 -12.34 -32.47
C ILE A 861 11.57 -12.82 -32.57
N SER A 862 11.26 -13.61 -33.60
CA SER A 862 9.90 -13.72 -34.15
C SER A 862 8.95 -14.69 -33.45
N LEU A 863 9.43 -15.78 -32.85
CA LEU A 863 8.55 -16.80 -32.27
C LEU A 863 8.01 -16.39 -30.89
N GLY A 864 8.70 -15.50 -30.18
CA GLY A 864 8.33 -14.99 -28.86
C GLY A 864 9.30 -15.43 -27.76
N SER A 865 8.80 -15.46 -26.52
CA SER A 865 9.59 -15.84 -25.34
C SER A 865 9.31 -17.28 -24.88
N LEU A 866 10.26 -17.90 -24.19
CA LEU A 866 10.13 -19.27 -23.68
C LEU A 866 8.89 -19.44 -22.78
N ALA A 867 8.57 -18.43 -21.96
CA ALA A 867 7.35 -18.43 -21.13
C ALA A 867 6.07 -18.64 -21.97
N SER A 868 6.01 -18.09 -23.19
CA SER A 868 4.87 -18.25 -24.10
C SER A 868 4.79 -19.63 -24.79
N PHE A 869 5.86 -20.43 -24.72
CA PHE A 869 5.84 -21.84 -25.16
C PHE A 869 5.48 -22.81 -24.03
N LEU A 870 5.72 -22.41 -22.77
CA LEU A 870 5.48 -23.25 -21.60
C LEU A 870 4.09 -23.03 -21.00
N TYR A 871 3.62 -21.78 -20.82
CA TYR A 871 2.43 -21.49 -19.98
C TYR A 871 1.32 -20.66 -20.66
N ASP A 872 1.66 -19.82 -21.64
CA ASP A 872 0.72 -18.85 -22.21
C ASP A 872 -0.20 -19.48 -23.28
N ARG A 873 -1.31 -20.09 -22.85
CA ARG A 873 -2.30 -20.76 -23.72
C ARG A 873 -3.72 -20.25 -23.51
N PRO A 874 -4.09 -19.19 -24.25
CA PRO A 874 -5.28 -19.30 -25.12
C PRO A 874 -4.89 -19.21 -26.61
N GLY A 875 -5.56 -19.97 -27.48
CA GLY A 875 -5.61 -19.69 -28.93
C GLY A 875 -4.37 -19.95 -29.80
N ARG A 876 -3.23 -20.43 -29.27
CA ARG A 876 -2.06 -20.83 -30.10
C ARG A 876 -1.95 -22.35 -30.30
N ASN A 877 -2.26 -22.81 -31.51
CA ASN A 877 -2.14 -24.20 -31.95
C ASN A 877 -0.68 -24.60 -32.26
N GLY A 878 0.19 -24.60 -31.24
CA GLY A 878 1.57 -25.09 -31.32
C GLY A 878 1.76 -26.44 -30.61
N PRO A 879 2.56 -27.38 -31.16
CA PRO A 879 2.95 -28.59 -30.43
C PRO A 879 3.76 -28.24 -29.17
N PRO A 880 3.69 -29.04 -28.09
CA PRO A 880 4.54 -28.85 -26.92
C PRO A 880 6.02 -29.07 -27.28
N LEU A 881 6.92 -28.46 -26.50
CA LEU A 881 8.36 -28.64 -26.69
C LEU A 881 8.76 -30.09 -26.39
N THR A 882 9.46 -30.76 -27.30
CA THR A 882 10.01 -32.11 -27.09
C THR A 882 11.20 -32.10 -26.13
N TRP A 883 11.65 -33.27 -25.64
CA TRP A 883 12.83 -33.34 -24.78
C TRP A 883 14.06 -32.71 -25.45
N ALA A 884 14.32 -33.07 -26.71
CA ALA A 884 15.46 -32.56 -27.48
C ALA A 884 15.42 -31.03 -27.64
N GLN A 885 14.24 -30.43 -27.82
CA GLN A 885 14.09 -28.97 -27.87
C GLN A 885 14.36 -28.33 -26.50
N ARG A 886 13.83 -28.89 -25.41
CA ARG A 886 14.04 -28.37 -24.05
C ARG A 886 15.52 -28.43 -23.63
N LEU A 887 16.19 -29.57 -23.88
CA LEU A 887 17.62 -29.75 -23.66
C LEU A 887 18.44 -28.74 -24.48
N LYS A 888 18.15 -28.60 -25.78
CA LYS A 888 18.80 -27.62 -26.66
C LYS A 888 18.63 -26.18 -26.15
N ILE A 889 17.43 -25.80 -25.69
CA ILE A 889 17.16 -24.47 -25.12
C ILE A 889 17.99 -24.25 -23.85
N ALA A 890 18.09 -25.24 -22.96
CA ALA A 890 18.94 -25.16 -21.77
C ALA A 890 20.43 -24.99 -22.11
N VAL A 891 20.95 -25.76 -23.09
CA VAL A 891 22.32 -25.66 -23.59
C VAL A 891 22.58 -24.29 -24.24
N ASP A 892 21.65 -23.80 -25.08
CA ASP A 892 21.75 -22.51 -25.76
C ASP A 892 21.78 -21.33 -24.76
N VAL A 893 20.88 -21.34 -23.76
CA VAL A 893 20.87 -20.33 -22.69
C VAL A 893 22.15 -20.41 -21.84
N ALA A 894 22.61 -21.62 -21.48
CA ALA A 894 23.88 -21.80 -20.77
C ALA A 894 25.07 -21.28 -21.57
N ARG A 895 25.10 -21.47 -22.91
CA ARG A 895 26.14 -20.92 -23.79
C ARG A 895 26.10 -19.39 -23.82
N GLY A 896 24.92 -18.79 -23.91
CA GLY A 896 24.73 -17.33 -23.88
C GLY A 896 25.21 -16.72 -22.55
N LEU A 897 24.87 -17.33 -21.42
CA LEU A 897 25.33 -16.90 -20.10
C LEU A 897 26.84 -17.13 -19.90
N ASN A 898 27.39 -18.23 -20.41
CA ASN A 898 28.83 -18.51 -20.38
C ASN A 898 29.63 -17.41 -21.11
N TYR A 899 29.19 -17.01 -22.31
CA TYR A 899 29.77 -15.87 -23.04
C TYR A 899 29.70 -14.56 -22.24
N LEU A 900 28.57 -14.28 -21.59
CA LEU A 900 28.42 -13.08 -20.75
C LEU A 900 29.35 -13.10 -19.53
N HIS A 901 29.45 -14.24 -18.83
CA HIS A 901 30.22 -14.38 -17.59
C HIS A 901 31.73 -14.46 -17.82
N PHE A 902 32.19 -15.22 -18.83
CA PHE A 902 33.62 -15.47 -19.07
C PHE A 902 34.20 -14.50 -20.10
N ASP A 903 33.63 -14.42 -21.31
CA ASP A 903 34.22 -13.63 -22.41
C ASP A 903 33.92 -12.13 -22.27
N ARG A 904 32.86 -11.77 -21.54
CA ARG A 904 32.44 -10.37 -21.31
C ARG A 904 32.52 -9.90 -19.86
N ALA A 905 32.74 -10.81 -18.90
CA ALA A 905 32.84 -10.50 -17.46
C ALA A 905 31.65 -9.66 -16.92
N VAL A 906 30.43 -9.89 -17.40
CA VAL A 906 29.21 -9.19 -16.96
C VAL A 906 28.09 -10.17 -16.59
N PRO A 907 27.36 -9.93 -15.48
CA PRO A 907 26.15 -10.67 -15.20
C PRO A 907 25.03 -10.25 -16.17
N HIS A 908 24.19 -11.20 -16.53
CA HIS A 908 22.92 -10.97 -17.21
C HIS A 908 22.02 -10.11 -16.30
N GLY A 909 21.83 -10.56 -15.07
CA GLY A 909 21.23 -9.85 -13.95
C GLY A 909 19.72 -9.61 -14.02
N ASN A 910 19.05 -10.07 -15.09
CA ASN A 910 17.60 -10.00 -15.31
C ASN A 910 17.10 -11.28 -16.01
N LEU A 911 17.59 -12.45 -15.58
CA LEU A 911 17.32 -13.72 -16.25
C LEU A 911 15.97 -14.30 -15.78
N LYS A 912 15.08 -14.60 -16.72
CA LYS A 912 13.77 -15.26 -16.52
C LYS A 912 13.21 -15.78 -17.86
N ALA A 913 12.24 -16.69 -17.86
CA ALA A 913 11.73 -17.31 -19.09
C ALA A 913 11.12 -16.31 -20.10
N THR A 914 10.56 -15.18 -19.63
CA THR A 914 10.08 -14.09 -20.52
C THR A 914 11.21 -13.33 -21.23
N ASN A 915 12.46 -13.46 -20.77
CA ASN A 915 13.66 -12.84 -21.35
C ASN A 915 14.54 -13.85 -22.12
N VAL A 916 14.11 -15.10 -22.28
CA VAL A 916 14.68 -16.07 -23.22
C VAL A 916 13.81 -16.05 -24.47
N LEU A 917 14.35 -15.59 -25.60
CA LEU A 917 13.62 -15.51 -26.88
C LEU A 917 14.02 -16.67 -27.78
N LEU A 918 13.07 -17.22 -28.54
CA LEU A 918 13.29 -18.37 -29.42
C LEU A 918 13.25 -17.96 -30.90
N ASP A 919 14.24 -18.41 -31.67
CA ASP A 919 14.48 -18.01 -33.06
C ASP A 919 14.59 -19.21 -34.01
N THR A 920 14.15 -19.04 -35.25
CA THR A 920 14.05 -20.05 -36.33
C THR A 920 13.24 -21.32 -35.98
N ALA A 921 12.91 -22.14 -36.98
CA ALA A 921 12.23 -23.42 -36.75
C ALA A 921 13.04 -24.40 -35.89
N ASP A 922 14.36 -24.19 -35.80
CA ASP A 922 15.31 -25.00 -35.02
C ASP A 922 15.36 -24.63 -33.52
N MET A 923 14.48 -23.73 -33.06
CA MET A 923 14.32 -23.30 -31.67
C MET A 923 15.65 -22.88 -31.04
N ASN A 924 16.33 -21.91 -31.67
CA ASN A 924 17.57 -21.31 -31.19
C ASN A 924 17.27 -20.31 -30.07
N ALA A 925 17.65 -20.65 -28.83
CA ALA A 925 17.39 -19.77 -27.69
C ALA A 925 18.43 -18.64 -27.60
N ARG A 926 17.94 -17.42 -27.34
CA ARG A 926 18.76 -16.21 -27.17
C ARG A 926 18.35 -15.46 -25.90
N VAL A 927 19.31 -15.12 -25.04
CA VAL A 927 19.02 -14.31 -23.83
C VAL A 927 18.94 -12.81 -24.17
N ALA A 928 17.94 -12.14 -23.60
CA ALA A 928 17.59 -10.74 -23.85
C ALA A 928 17.49 -9.93 -22.54
N ASP A 929 17.49 -8.60 -22.64
CA ASP A 929 17.42 -7.68 -21.48
C ASP A 929 18.56 -7.86 -20.46
N TYR A 930 19.72 -8.35 -20.92
CA TYR A 930 20.94 -8.44 -20.13
C TYR A 930 21.48 -7.05 -19.73
N CYS A 931 22.21 -6.97 -18.60
CA CYS A 931 22.87 -5.76 -18.11
C CYS A 931 21.97 -4.53 -17.86
N LEU A 932 20.63 -4.63 -17.93
CA LEU A 932 19.75 -3.47 -17.70
C LEU A 932 20.02 -2.78 -16.35
N HIS A 933 20.25 -3.54 -15.28
CA HIS A 933 20.66 -3.06 -13.97
C HIS A 933 21.89 -2.11 -13.98
N ARG A 934 22.74 -2.14 -15.01
CA ARG A 934 23.87 -1.20 -15.18
C ARG A 934 23.44 0.15 -15.73
N LEU A 935 22.37 0.18 -16.53
CA LEU A 935 21.74 1.38 -17.10
C LEU A 935 20.72 2.02 -16.17
N MET A 936 20.17 1.25 -15.23
CA MET A 936 19.14 1.73 -14.31
C MET A 936 19.71 2.38 -13.06
N THR A 937 18.90 3.24 -12.45
CA THR A 937 19.13 3.75 -11.09
C THR A 937 19.09 2.61 -10.07
N GLN A 938 19.58 2.86 -8.85
CA GLN A 938 19.48 1.86 -7.77
C GLN A 938 18.02 1.48 -7.49
N ALA A 939 17.08 2.44 -7.58
CA ALA A 939 15.65 2.17 -7.42
C ALA A 939 15.12 1.22 -8.49
N GLY A 940 15.38 1.49 -9.77
CA GLY A 940 14.98 0.59 -10.87
C GLY A 940 15.60 -0.80 -10.79
N THR A 941 16.85 -0.89 -10.30
CA THR A 941 17.52 -2.18 -10.05
C THR A 941 16.90 -2.96 -8.89
N THR A 942 16.56 -2.28 -7.79
CA THR A 942 15.86 -2.91 -6.67
C THR A 942 14.47 -3.41 -7.10
N GLU A 943 13.72 -2.63 -7.88
CA GLU A 943 12.40 -3.04 -8.39
C GLU A 943 12.49 -4.24 -9.35
N GLN A 944 13.51 -4.29 -10.21
CA GLN A 944 13.79 -5.48 -11.03
C GLN A 944 14.04 -6.73 -10.17
N ILE A 945 14.74 -6.60 -9.04
CA ILE A 945 15.06 -7.72 -8.15
C ILE A 945 13.83 -8.14 -7.31
N LEU A 946 12.91 -7.21 -7.03
CA LEU A 946 11.61 -7.52 -6.44
C LEU A 946 10.67 -8.22 -7.43
N ASP A 947 10.60 -7.76 -8.69
CA ASP A 947 9.88 -8.42 -9.79
C ASP A 947 10.38 -9.85 -10.03
N ALA A 948 11.70 -10.05 -10.05
CA ALA A 948 12.30 -11.40 -10.09
C ALA A 948 11.98 -12.24 -8.83
N GLY A 949 11.65 -11.62 -7.70
CA GLY A 949 11.25 -12.30 -6.47
C GLY A 949 9.81 -12.79 -6.49
N VAL A 950 8.89 -11.99 -7.04
CA VAL A 950 7.49 -12.41 -7.26
C VAL A 950 7.40 -13.54 -8.29
N LEU A 951 8.36 -13.62 -9.22
CA LEU A 951 8.43 -14.62 -10.28
C LEU A 951 9.35 -15.83 -9.95
N GLY A 952 9.79 -16.01 -8.70
CA GLY A 952 10.59 -17.17 -8.26
C GLY A 952 12.09 -17.20 -8.68
N TYR A 953 12.55 -16.28 -9.51
CA TYR A 953 13.94 -16.24 -10.00
C TYR A 953 14.95 -15.56 -9.05
N ARG A 954 14.51 -14.81 -8.04
CA ARG A 954 15.39 -14.10 -7.09
C ARG A 954 16.13 -15.08 -6.18
N SER A 955 17.46 -15.12 -6.28
CA SER A 955 18.30 -15.93 -5.42
C SER A 955 18.33 -15.45 -3.95
N PRO A 956 18.50 -16.34 -2.96
CA PRO A 956 18.46 -15.99 -1.53
C PRO A 956 19.42 -14.86 -1.12
N GLU A 957 20.62 -14.78 -1.71
CA GLU A 957 21.59 -13.73 -1.39
C GLU A 957 21.19 -12.34 -1.93
N LEU A 958 20.33 -12.27 -2.95
CA LEU A 958 19.71 -11.02 -3.38
C LEU A 958 18.54 -10.61 -2.48
N ALA A 959 17.89 -11.57 -1.80
CA ALA A 959 16.88 -11.27 -0.79
C ALA A 959 17.51 -10.76 0.53
N ALA A 960 18.70 -11.24 0.88
CA ALA A 960 19.39 -10.89 2.14
C ALA A 960 20.19 -9.56 2.10
N SER A 961 20.41 -8.95 0.94
CA SER A 961 21.26 -7.75 0.81
C SER A 961 20.50 -6.44 0.98
N LYS A 962 20.99 -5.54 1.86
CA LYS A 962 20.49 -4.16 2.00
C LYS A 962 20.70 -3.29 0.73
N LYS A 963 21.59 -3.70 -0.18
CA LYS A 963 21.79 -3.09 -1.52
C LYS A 963 22.00 -4.21 -2.54
N PRO A 964 20.91 -4.81 -3.05
CA PRO A 964 21.03 -5.98 -3.91
C PRO A 964 21.56 -5.58 -5.29
N MET A 965 22.58 -6.31 -5.77
CA MET A 965 23.27 -6.12 -7.04
C MET A 965 23.42 -7.49 -7.71
N PRO A 966 22.99 -7.66 -8.99
CA PRO A 966 23.09 -8.96 -9.64
C PRO A 966 24.54 -9.44 -9.82
N SER A 967 24.74 -10.75 -9.77
CA SER A 967 26.05 -11.41 -9.83
C SER A 967 26.02 -12.66 -10.71
N PHE A 968 27.19 -13.19 -11.06
CA PHE A 968 27.31 -14.47 -11.77
C PHE A 968 26.61 -15.62 -11.01
N LYS A 969 26.57 -15.58 -9.67
CA LYS A 969 25.94 -16.62 -8.84
C LYS A 969 24.42 -16.48 -8.75
N SER A 970 23.87 -15.27 -8.85
CA SER A 970 22.41 -15.07 -8.96
C SER A 970 21.89 -15.45 -10.35
N ASP A 971 22.68 -15.18 -11.40
CA ASP A 971 22.36 -15.66 -12.76
C ASP A 971 22.34 -17.19 -12.84
N VAL A 972 23.30 -17.87 -12.20
CA VAL A 972 23.31 -19.34 -12.11
C VAL A 972 22.06 -19.88 -11.38
N TYR A 973 21.60 -19.20 -10.32
CA TYR A 973 20.36 -19.57 -9.63
C TYR A 973 19.14 -19.44 -10.54
N ALA A 974 18.95 -18.27 -11.17
CA ALA A 974 17.86 -18.01 -12.10
C ALA A 974 17.89 -18.93 -13.32
N PHE A 975 19.09 -19.30 -13.80
CA PHE A 975 19.26 -20.34 -14.82
C PHE A 975 18.78 -21.70 -14.33
N GLY A 976 19.15 -22.09 -13.11
CA GLY A 976 18.65 -23.29 -12.46
C GLY A 976 17.12 -23.34 -12.47
N VAL A 977 16.47 -22.26 -12.05
CA VAL A 977 15.00 -22.11 -12.08
C VAL A 977 14.44 -22.30 -13.50
N ILE A 978 15.01 -21.67 -14.53
CA ILE A 978 14.57 -21.87 -15.93
C ILE A 978 14.71 -23.35 -16.38
N VAL A 979 15.73 -24.07 -15.91
CA VAL A 979 15.86 -25.50 -16.23
C VAL A 979 14.82 -26.34 -15.47
N LEU A 980 14.42 -25.97 -14.26
CA LEU A 980 13.29 -26.59 -13.57
C LEU A 980 11.97 -26.31 -14.31
N GLU A 981 11.73 -25.08 -14.75
CA GLU A 981 10.58 -24.70 -15.59
C GLU A 981 10.51 -25.55 -16.88
N LEU A 982 11.63 -25.69 -17.59
CA LEU A 982 11.78 -26.53 -18.78
C LEU A 982 11.51 -28.01 -18.50
N LEU A 983 11.97 -28.56 -17.38
CA LEU A 983 11.76 -29.97 -17.03
C LEU A 983 10.33 -30.28 -16.58
N THR A 984 9.69 -29.35 -15.88
CA THR A 984 8.45 -29.61 -15.12
C THR A 984 7.18 -29.18 -15.85
N GLY A 985 7.28 -28.22 -16.77
CA GLY A 985 6.07 -27.60 -17.35
C GLY A 985 5.28 -26.78 -16.34
N ARG A 986 5.93 -26.21 -15.30
CA ARG A 986 5.31 -25.35 -14.28
C ARG A 986 6.06 -24.02 -14.13
N CYS A 987 5.33 -22.91 -13.99
CA CYS A 987 5.92 -21.57 -13.84
C CYS A 987 6.57 -21.42 -12.46
N ALA A 988 7.74 -20.77 -12.39
CA ALA A 988 8.46 -20.56 -11.14
C ALA A 988 7.77 -19.61 -10.13
N GLY A 989 6.81 -18.81 -10.59
CA GLY A 989 5.98 -17.95 -9.74
C GLY A 989 4.71 -18.61 -9.20
N ASP A 990 4.40 -19.85 -9.62
CA ASP A 990 3.21 -20.56 -9.16
C ASP A 990 3.46 -21.25 -7.82
N VAL A 991 2.48 -21.20 -6.91
CA VAL A 991 2.50 -22.00 -5.69
C VAL A 991 2.10 -23.44 -6.02
N ILE A 992 3.05 -24.37 -5.89
CA ILE A 992 2.82 -25.79 -6.12
C ILE A 992 2.30 -26.42 -4.84
N PHE A 993 1.06 -26.90 -4.88
CA PHE A 993 0.44 -27.61 -3.76
C PHE A 993 0.87 -29.08 -3.76
N GLY A 994 1.42 -29.54 -2.64
CA GLY A 994 1.71 -30.94 -2.34
C GLY A 994 1.10 -31.36 -1.01
N ASP A 995 1.39 -32.58 -0.57
CA ASP A 995 0.81 -33.22 0.61
C ASP A 995 1.25 -32.58 1.96
N GLU A 996 2.16 -31.60 1.91
CA GLU A 996 2.68 -30.81 3.04
C GLU A 996 2.44 -29.29 2.88
N GLY A 997 1.54 -28.88 1.97
CA GLY A 997 1.15 -27.49 1.77
C GLY A 997 1.55 -26.89 0.41
N GLY A 998 1.51 -25.56 0.32
CA GLY A 998 1.89 -24.80 -0.88
C GLY A 998 3.35 -24.33 -0.82
N VAL A 999 4.18 -24.81 -1.73
CA VAL A 999 5.62 -24.54 -1.83
C VAL A 999 6.00 -23.94 -3.19
N ASP A 1000 7.14 -23.26 -3.29
CA ASP A 1000 7.64 -22.81 -4.59
C ASP A 1000 8.24 -23.95 -5.43
N LEU A 1001 8.45 -23.70 -6.74
CA LEU A 1001 9.00 -24.69 -7.68
C LEU A 1001 10.36 -25.27 -7.24
N THR A 1002 11.18 -24.51 -6.51
CA THR A 1002 12.50 -24.95 -6.07
C THR A 1002 12.42 -25.85 -4.83
N ASP A 1003 11.55 -25.54 -3.88
CA ASP A 1003 11.34 -26.37 -2.68
C ASP A 1003 10.49 -27.61 -2.96
N TRP A 1004 9.48 -27.53 -3.84
CA TRP A 1004 8.73 -28.71 -4.31
C TRP A 1004 9.67 -29.79 -4.89
N ILE A 1005 10.64 -29.38 -5.70
CA ILE A 1005 11.58 -30.29 -6.35
C ILE A 1005 12.64 -30.80 -5.37
N ARG A 1006 13.10 -29.97 -4.43
CA ARG A 1006 13.97 -30.44 -3.32
C ARG A 1006 13.28 -31.55 -2.52
N LEU A 1007 11.99 -31.38 -2.21
CA LEU A 1007 11.19 -32.39 -1.49
C LEU A 1007 11.03 -33.68 -2.31
N ARG A 1008 10.49 -33.61 -3.53
CA ARG A 1008 10.27 -34.82 -4.36
C ARG A 1008 11.58 -35.56 -4.71
N VAL A 1009 12.71 -34.87 -4.78
CA VAL A 1009 14.03 -35.51 -4.98
C VAL A 1009 14.58 -36.12 -3.69
N ALA A 1010 14.33 -35.53 -2.53
CA ALA A 1010 14.65 -36.14 -1.23
C ALA A 1010 13.81 -37.40 -0.95
N GLU A 1011 12.55 -37.42 -1.40
CA GLU A 1011 11.68 -38.61 -1.41
C GLU A 1011 12.10 -39.69 -2.44
N GLY A 1012 13.05 -39.39 -3.34
CA GLY A 1012 13.45 -40.28 -4.44
C GLY A 1012 12.46 -40.33 -5.61
N ARG A 1013 11.40 -39.52 -5.60
CA ARG A 1013 10.29 -39.48 -6.57
C ARG A 1013 10.59 -38.58 -7.79
N CYS A 1014 11.85 -38.54 -8.20
CA CYS A 1014 12.37 -37.60 -9.22
C CYS A 1014 11.65 -37.68 -10.58
N SER A 1015 11.04 -38.82 -10.91
CA SER A 1015 10.26 -39.02 -12.14
C SER A 1015 8.94 -38.22 -12.16
N GLU A 1016 8.37 -37.91 -11.00
CA GLU A 1016 7.13 -37.14 -10.87
C GLU A 1016 7.35 -35.63 -11.01
N CYS A 1017 8.62 -35.18 -11.03
CA CYS A 1017 8.98 -33.79 -11.28
C CYS A 1017 8.80 -33.38 -12.75
N PHE A 1018 8.67 -34.32 -13.68
CA PHE A 1018 8.73 -34.05 -15.11
C PHE A 1018 7.37 -33.74 -15.73
N ASP A 1019 7.39 -32.88 -16.75
CA ASP A 1019 6.23 -32.47 -17.55
C ASP A 1019 5.50 -33.68 -18.15
N ALA A 1020 4.17 -33.73 -17.97
CA ALA A 1020 3.31 -34.79 -18.48
C ALA A 1020 3.40 -34.96 -20.01
N THR A 1021 3.67 -33.88 -20.76
CA THR A 1021 3.85 -33.92 -22.21
C THR A 1021 5.12 -34.64 -22.66
N LEU A 1022 6.09 -34.85 -21.76
CA LEU A 1022 7.30 -35.64 -22.01
C LEU A 1022 7.14 -37.13 -21.68
N MET A 1023 6.07 -37.53 -20.98
CA MET A 1023 5.84 -38.94 -20.59
C MET A 1023 5.85 -39.94 -21.76
N PRO A 1024 5.36 -39.61 -22.99
CA PRO A 1024 5.51 -40.50 -24.15
C PRO A 1024 6.98 -40.74 -24.56
N GLU A 1025 7.87 -39.78 -24.33
CA GLU A 1025 9.31 -39.89 -24.64
C GLU A 1025 10.08 -40.59 -23.49
N VAL A 1026 9.61 -40.48 -22.25
CA VAL A 1026 10.15 -41.12 -21.04
C VAL A 1026 10.15 -42.65 -21.10
N SER A 1027 9.32 -43.28 -21.95
CA SER A 1027 9.38 -44.73 -22.19
C SER A 1027 10.70 -45.22 -22.80
N ASN A 1028 11.59 -44.31 -23.21
CA ASN A 1028 12.97 -44.61 -23.59
C ASN A 1028 13.93 -44.32 -22.42
N ASN A 1029 14.54 -45.38 -21.87
CA ASN A 1029 15.50 -45.31 -20.75
C ASN A 1029 16.67 -44.32 -20.98
N VAL A 1030 17.06 -44.03 -22.23
CA VAL A 1030 18.11 -43.06 -22.54
C VAL A 1030 17.63 -41.62 -22.28
N ILE A 1031 16.38 -41.33 -22.64
CA ILE A 1031 15.75 -40.01 -22.44
C ILE A 1031 15.50 -39.78 -20.94
N GLU A 1032 14.95 -40.76 -20.23
CA GLU A 1032 14.73 -40.66 -18.78
C GLU A 1032 16.04 -40.42 -18.01
N LYS A 1033 17.15 -41.07 -18.42
CA LYS A 1033 18.48 -40.83 -17.85
C LYS A 1033 18.95 -39.38 -18.07
N GLY A 1034 18.83 -38.88 -19.30
CA GLY A 1034 19.19 -37.48 -19.62
C GLY A 1034 18.37 -36.47 -18.83
N MET A 1035 17.05 -36.69 -18.68
CA MET A 1035 16.16 -35.85 -17.89
C MET A 1035 16.55 -35.82 -16.40
N LYS A 1036 16.92 -36.98 -15.83
CA LYS A 1036 17.44 -37.08 -14.45
C LYS A 1036 18.80 -36.39 -14.27
N GLU A 1037 19.67 -36.45 -15.27
CA GLU A 1037 20.98 -35.76 -15.25
C GLU A 1037 20.81 -34.24 -15.33
N VAL A 1038 19.95 -33.71 -16.21
CA VAL A 1038 19.62 -32.28 -16.28
C VAL A 1038 18.92 -31.79 -14.99
N LEU A 1039 18.06 -32.60 -14.37
CA LEU A 1039 17.47 -32.29 -13.06
C LEU A 1039 18.56 -32.16 -11.98
N GLY A 1040 19.55 -33.06 -11.96
CA GLY A 1040 20.72 -32.97 -11.09
C GLY A 1040 21.58 -31.72 -11.35
N ILE A 1041 21.69 -31.28 -12.61
CA ILE A 1041 22.35 -30.01 -12.97
C ILE A 1041 21.58 -28.82 -12.39
N ALA A 1042 20.26 -28.76 -12.61
CA ALA A 1042 19.41 -27.67 -12.12
C ALA A 1042 19.43 -27.56 -10.58
N ILE A 1043 19.39 -28.70 -9.86
CA ILE A 1043 19.43 -28.73 -8.40
C ILE A 1043 20.76 -28.22 -7.85
N ARG A 1044 21.90 -28.47 -8.51
CA ARG A 1044 23.19 -27.85 -8.15
C ARG A 1044 23.17 -26.33 -8.36
N CYS A 1045 22.42 -25.82 -9.35
CA CYS A 1045 22.31 -24.39 -9.64
C CYS A 1045 21.53 -23.61 -8.58
N ILE A 1046 20.56 -24.23 -7.89
CA ILE A 1046 19.72 -23.59 -6.84
C ILE A 1046 20.24 -23.77 -5.40
N ARG A 1047 21.51 -24.13 -5.20
CA ARG A 1047 22.13 -24.33 -3.86
C ARG A 1047 22.53 -23.02 -3.16
N SER A 1048 23.21 -23.13 -2.01
CA SER A 1048 23.93 -22.04 -1.36
C SER A 1048 24.96 -21.42 -2.32
N VAL A 1049 25.26 -20.11 -2.18
CA VAL A 1049 26.14 -19.35 -3.09
C VAL A 1049 27.53 -19.99 -3.23
N SER A 1050 28.04 -20.55 -2.13
CA SER A 1050 29.32 -21.27 -2.03
C SER A 1050 29.33 -22.60 -2.76
N GLU A 1051 28.19 -23.28 -2.90
CA GLU A 1051 28.10 -24.61 -3.52
C GLU A 1051 27.67 -24.59 -4.99
N ARG A 1052 27.01 -23.52 -5.45
CA ARG A 1052 26.61 -23.41 -6.87
C ARG A 1052 27.85 -23.54 -7.76
N PRO A 1053 27.80 -24.30 -8.87
CA PRO A 1053 28.90 -24.36 -9.84
C PRO A 1053 29.10 -23.01 -10.57
N GLY A 1054 30.05 -22.98 -11.52
CA GLY A 1054 30.17 -21.89 -12.49
C GLY A 1054 29.36 -22.22 -13.76
N ILE A 1055 28.87 -21.20 -14.47
CA ILE A 1055 28.06 -21.42 -15.69
C ILE A 1055 28.81 -22.19 -16.78
N LYS A 1056 30.15 -22.08 -16.83
CA LYS A 1056 30.99 -22.87 -17.73
C LYS A 1056 30.84 -24.38 -17.48
N THR A 1057 30.98 -24.81 -16.23
CA THR A 1057 30.79 -26.23 -15.84
C THR A 1057 29.36 -26.68 -16.11
N ILE A 1058 28.37 -25.82 -15.87
CA ILE A 1058 26.96 -26.13 -16.20
C ILE A 1058 26.77 -26.31 -17.71
N TYR A 1059 27.37 -25.47 -18.53
CA TYR A 1059 27.34 -25.58 -20.00
C TYR A 1059 28.10 -26.83 -20.50
N GLU A 1060 29.25 -27.14 -19.93
CA GLU A 1060 30.03 -28.35 -20.24
C GLU A 1060 29.26 -29.62 -19.85
N ASP A 1061 28.68 -29.68 -18.65
CA ASP A 1061 27.83 -30.78 -18.19
C ASP A 1061 26.59 -30.95 -19.10
N LEU A 1062 25.85 -29.87 -19.39
CA LEU A 1062 24.67 -29.90 -20.27
C LEU A 1062 24.98 -30.26 -21.72
N SER A 1063 26.19 -29.95 -22.21
CA SER A 1063 26.63 -30.29 -23.58
C SER A 1063 27.16 -31.74 -23.69
N SER A 1064 27.17 -32.49 -22.60
CA SER A 1064 27.59 -33.91 -22.56
C SER A 1064 26.42 -34.91 -22.56
N ILE A 1065 25.18 -34.39 -22.55
CA ILE A 1065 23.90 -35.11 -22.54
C ILE A 1065 23.26 -35.09 -23.94
#